data_AF-A0A6J8EAE4-F1
#
_entry.id   AF-A0A6J8EAE4-F1
#
_cell.length_a   1.000
_cell.length_b   1.000
_cell.length_c   1.000
_cell.angle_alpha   90.00
_cell.angle_beta   90.00
_cell.angle_gamma   90.00
#
_symmetry.space_group_name_H-M   'P 1'
#
loop_
_entity.id
_entity.type
_entity.pdbx_description
1 polymer ?
#
loop_
_entity_poly.entity_id
_entity_poly.type
_entity_poly.pdbx_seq_one_letter_code
_entity_poly.pdbx_strand_id
1 'polypeptide(L)'
;MVNIVSINANGFRDVTKFQNFTKYCSENYFDIVGIQETFWDDGIISNIEKFWEGKIYFCNGVNLRQGVAFLVSKRVQNQVSEIQSFDGRCIHISFKQDDKTIDIINCYVPNIMQEKNKFFEKLASKMPNSENIILLGDMNTSLSNLDRCGKTIHTQDKAYKELTNMCDMFNLYDVWRARNQNARTFSWRRIVQNVLVQSRIDHIFIPKAYSQFVKNVYYKHNTFSDHSFVNLNIDFTEIERGPGLWIFNNLLLHDEDYVQKISRLIEKEKNCRLFDDEPLIWYDNLKFKIKQLSKSYAQNKSRIEKSEYFKLQNEYEKRSTMAVNNVNFDVNKFEEMKLKLKTYEDKICKGAILRSKAQWAIDGDKSSKYFLQLEKYKQNSNAIKELKTTEGKILKTTDEILEEVHKCYKELYSSTVINKDKAKEILEYIFEKVSDEDSENLETDLTLHEIKSPISLLCVDYKIIARIMSNRLKFVLPKLVSSFQTCCILGRDIADTTSSIRDLIEIIENDDLEAYLIKVDQEKAFDKVDHDYLFLVLEKFGFGPKFMQWIKIFYNNVNSSVKCNGFLTKYVKLNNSIKQGCPVSALLYVLVAEPLGQAIIKNENIQSVNIPKSNVNAKIFQHADDTNIFTSNKKSVNETFKVLNLYSEASGAKINRQKSEIMSLGSGSITDSELDKLQIKKCENVTKVLGIYVGKDKELCELLNWKDKIKKIKTILFFSNKRDLTLPGRATVLTSLIMSRLYYTVTVCPLPEKVKNEIRLIVIKFLWQNKSHLVKYQSVVGTKLEGGLNISDIFLKMQAFRLKFLKKYLDPECQSIWNGDLIVLSYRSLLLFRHREFKLSH
;
A
#
# COMPACT_ATOMS: atom_id res chain seq x y z
N MET A 1 -2.18 -13.92 13.35
CA MET A 1 -1.76 -13.87 14.76
C MET A 1 -2.74 -13.03 15.58
N VAL A 2 -3.21 -13.57 16.71
CA VAL A 2 -4.19 -12.98 17.64
C VAL A 2 -3.64 -13.10 19.08
N ASN A 3 -3.74 -12.01 19.85
CA ASN A 3 -3.28 -11.92 21.23
C ASN A 3 -4.45 -11.93 22.21
N ILE A 4 -4.59 -13.02 22.95
CA ILE A 4 -5.67 -13.24 23.93
C ILE A 4 -5.08 -13.12 25.33
N VAL A 5 -5.72 -12.33 26.19
CA VAL A 5 -5.25 -12.06 27.56
C VAL A 5 -6.35 -12.36 28.56
N SER A 6 -5.96 -12.90 29.71
CA SER A 6 -6.82 -13.05 30.89
C SER A 6 -6.22 -12.29 32.07
N ILE A 7 -7.04 -11.51 32.78
CA ILE A 7 -6.64 -10.79 33.99
C ILE A 7 -7.79 -10.63 34.99
N ASN A 8 -7.56 -11.02 36.24
CA ASN A 8 -8.38 -10.59 37.36
C ASN A 8 -7.97 -9.14 37.74
N ALA A 9 -8.93 -8.21 37.65
CA ALA A 9 -8.69 -6.79 37.85
C ALA A 9 -8.71 -6.34 39.31
N ASN A 10 -9.29 -7.16 40.20
CA ASN A 10 -9.59 -6.78 41.58
C ASN A 10 -10.24 -5.37 41.64
N GLY A 11 -11.28 -5.19 40.84
CA GLY A 11 -12.02 -3.95 40.66
C GLY A 11 -11.38 -2.91 39.75
N PHE A 12 -11.96 -2.74 38.56
CA PHE A 12 -11.73 -1.60 37.65
C PHE A 12 -12.85 -0.57 37.76
N ARG A 13 -13.27 -0.21 38.98
CA ARG A 13 -14.18 0.92 39.21
C ARG A 13 -13.48 2.28 39.08
N ASP A 14 -12.19 2.31 39.44
CA ASP A 14 -11.36 3.50 39.31
C ASP A 14 -11.00 3.73 37.83
N VAL A 15 -11.49 4.85 37.30
CA VAL A 15 -11.28 5.26 35.91
C VAL A 15 -9.80 5.47 35.59
N THR A 16 -8.99 5.93 36.55
CA THR A 16 -7.55 6.14 36.39
C THR A 16 -6.82 4.81 36.28
N LYS A 17 -7.19 3.84 37.16
CA LYS A 17 -6.69 2.47 37.11
C LYS A 17 -7.03 1.81 35.77
N PHE A 18 -8.27 1.98 35.30
CA PHE A 18 -8.71 1.47 34.00
C PHE A 18 -8.01 2.16 32.82
N GLN A 19 -7.82 3.47 32.86
CA GLN A 19 -7.09 4.21 31.82
C GLN A 19 -5.62 3.76 31.69
N ASN A 20 -4.95 3.52 32.82
CA ASN A 20 -3.59 2.97 32.82
C ASN A 20 -3.57 1.57 32.22
N PHE A 21 -4.57 0.75 32.53
CA PHE A 21 -4.74 -0.57 31.94
C PHE A 21 -5.00 -0.52 30.43
N THR A 22 -5.89 0.33 29.93
CA THR A 22 -6.16 0.44 28.48
C THR A 22 -4.95 0.97 27.70
N LYS A 23 -4.18 1.87 28.30
CA LYS A 23 -2.87 2.30 27.77
C LYS A 23 -1.91 1.12 27.67
N TYR A 24 -1.79 0.32 28.73
CA TYR A 24 -0.93 -0.87 28.74
C TYR A 24 -1.35 -1.92 27.70
N CYS A 25 -2.65 -2.22 27.60
CA CYS A 25 -3.23 -3.11 26.58
C CYS A 25 -2.90 -2.62 25.16
N SER A 26 -2.95 -1.31 24.95
CA SER A 26 -2.62 -0.69 23.68
C SER A 26 -1.14 -0.82 23.35
N GLU A 27 -0.24 -0.57 24.30
CA GLU A 27 1.22 -0.71 24.14
C GLU A 27 1.66 -2.15 23.84
N ASN A 28 1.00 -3.13 24.45
CA ASN A 28 1.31 -4.56 24.29
C ASN A 28 0.48 -5.27 23.21
N TYR A 29 -0.36 -4.55 22.47
CA TYR A 29 -1.14 -5.05 21.32
C TYR A 29 -2.08 -6.21 21.68
N PHE A 30 -2.80 -6.12 22.79
CA PHE A 30 -3.80 -7.13 23.12
C PHE A 30 -5.02 -6.98 22.19
N ASP A 31 -5.54 -8.11 21.70
CA ASP A 31 -6.66 -8.15 20.75
C ASP A 31 -7.98 -8.46 21.46
N ILE A 32 -7.97 -9.47 22.35
CA ILE A 32 -9.13 -9.89 23.15
C ILE A 32 -8.66 -10.01 24.60
N VAL A 33 -9.28 -9.25 25.50
CA VAL A 33 -8.89 -9.19 26.91
C VAL A 33 -10.08 -9.61 27.77
N GLY A 34 -9.99 -10.79 28.37
CA GLY A 34 -10.94 -11.26 29.38
C GLY A 34 -10.58 -10.71 30.75
N ILE A 35 -11.51 -9.95 31.33
CA ILE A 35 -11.38 -9.32 32.65
C ILE A 35 -12.30 -10.02 33.64
N GLN A 36 -11.80 -10.32 34.83
CA GLN A 36 -12.58 -10.80 35.97
C GLN A 36 -12.59 -9.75 37.09
N GLU A 37 -13.60 -9.80 37.96
CA GLU A 37 -13.81 -8.86 39.07
C GLU A 37 -13.90 -7.40 38.60
N THR A 38 -14.75 -7.13 37.60
CA THR A 38 -14.93 -5.76 37.05
C THR A 38 -15.63 -4.83 38.04
N PHE A 39 -16.70 -5.32 38.68
CA PHE A 39 -17.61 -4.59 39.56
C PHE A 39 -18.23 -3.32 38.93
N TRP A 40 -18.51 -3.32 37.64
CA TRP A 40 -19.02 -2.13 36.93
C TRP A 40 -20.52 -1.91 37.15
N ASP A 41 -20.94 -0.64 37.22
CA ASP A 41 -22.33 -0.20 37.08
C ASP A 41 -22.50 0.62 35.79
N ASP A 42 -23.76 0.92 35.42
CA ASP A 42 -24.08 1.63 34.16
C ASP A 42 -23.42 3.01 34.06
N GLY A 43 -23.21 3.69 35.19
CA GLY A 43 -22.53 4.99 35.23
C GLY A 43 -21.03 4.88 34.95
N ILE A 44 -20.37 3.90 35.55
CA ILE A 44 -18.94 3.60 35.36
C ILE A 44 -18.67 3.17 33.92
N ILE A 45 -19.55 2.37 33.30
CA ILE A 45 -19.38 1.87 31.94
C ILE A 45 -19.31 3.01 30.92
N SER A 46 -20.22 3.99 31.02
CA SER A 46 -20.24 5.17 30.13
C SER A 46 -18.93 5.97 30.17
N ASN A 47 -18.21 5.92 31.30
CA ASN A 47 -16.91 6.56 31.45
C ASN A 47 -15.78 5.69 30.92
N ILE A 48 -15.81 4.40 31.22
CA ILE A 48 -14.83 3.40 30.78
C ILE A 48 -14.81 3.24 29.26
N GLU A 49 -15.95 3.29 28.59
CA GLU A 49 -16.07 3.25 27.12
C GLU A 49 -15.30 4.38 26.43
N LYS A 50 -15.12 5.53 27.10
CA LYS A 50 -14.33 6.66 26.56
C LYS A 50 -12.84 6.33 26.43
N PHE A 51 -12.35 5.34 27.19
CA PHE A 51 -10.93 4.99 27.28
C PHE A 51 -10.57 3.71 26.50
N TRP A 52 -11.54 3.08 25.82
CA TRP A 52 -11.32 1.92 24.97
C TRP A 52 -11.93 2.13 23.59
N GLU A 53 -11.12 2.12 22.54
CA GLU A 53 -11.59 2.40 21.16
C GLU A 53 -12.34 1.23 20.49
N GLY A 54 -12.37 0.07 21.13
CA GLY A 54 -13.00 -1.16 20.63
C GLY A 54 -14.36 -1.44 21.28
N LYS A 55 -14.87 -2.66 21.13
CA LYS A 55 -16.12 -3.09 21.78
C LYS A 55 -15.85 -3.61 23.19
N ILE A 56 -16.75 -3.29 24.11
CA ILE A 56 -16.79 -3.84 25.46
C ILE A 56 -18.01 -4.74 25.56
N TYR A 57 -17.80 -5.97 26.02
CA TYR A 57 -18.87 -6.90 26.37
C TYR A 57 -18.74 -7.20 27.84
N PHE A 58 -19.82 -7.12 28.62
CA PHE A 58 -19.73 -7.32 30.06
C PHE A 58 -20.98 -8.03 30.59
N CYS A 59 -20.82 -8.69 31.74
CA CYS A 59 -21.89 -9.31 32.49
C CYS A 59 -21.63 -9.07 33.98
N ASN A 60 -22.59 -8.47 34.67
CA ASN A 60 -22.51 -8.18 36.10
C ASN A 60 -23.53 -9.04 36.86
N GLY A 61 -23.17 -9.45 38.08
CA GLY A 61 -24.07 -10.15 39.00
C GLY A 61 -25.02 -9.20 39.73
N VAL A 62 -26.14 -9.74 40.25
CA VAL A 62 -27.28 -9.00 40.85
C VAL A 62 -26.87 -7.95 41.91
N ASN A 63 -25.80 -8.20 42.67
CA ASN A 63 -25.33 -7.31 43.74
C ASN A 63 -24.06 -6.51 43.38
N LEU A 64 -23.63 -6.49 42.11
CA LEU A 64 -22.39 -5.87 41.65
C LEU A 64 -21.12 -6.33 42.40
N ARG A 65 -21.20 -7.49 43.08
CA ARG A 65 -20.09 -8.17 43.78
C ARG A 65 -19.39 -9.22 42.91
N GLN A 66 -19.80 -9.34 41.64
CA GLN A 66 -19.31 -10.31 40.67
C GLN A 66 -19.47 -9.67 39.29
N GLY A 67 -18.46 -9.77 38.43
CA GLY A 67 -18.54 -9.23 37.09
C GLY A 67 -17.38 -9.68 36.21
N VAL A 68 -17.68 -9.96 34.95
CA VAL A 68 -16.72 -10.33 33.91
C VAL A 68 -16.92 -9.49 32.67
N ALA A 69 -15.85 -9.25 31.92
CA ALA A 69 -15.93 -8.51 30.67
C ALA A 69 -14.93 -9.01 29.62
N PHE A 70 -15.22 -8.71 28.37
CA PHE A 70 -14.25 -8.70 27.28
C PHE A 70 -14.03 -7.27 26.79
N LEU A 71 -12.77 -6.86 26.72
CA LEU A 71 -12.36 -5.75 25.87
C LEU A 71 -11.86 -6.31 24.54
N VAL A 72 -12.59 -6.02 23.48
CA VAL A 72 -12.27 -6.47 22.13
C VAL A 72 -11.74 -5.30 21.34
N SER A 73 -10.50 -5.41 20.87
CA SER A 73 -9.85 -4.31 20.17
C SER A 73 -10.52 -4.05 18.82
N LYS A 74 -10.43 -2.80 18.36
CA LYS A 74 -10.96 -2.39 17.05
C LYS A 74 -10.43 -3.22 15.86
N ARG A 75 -9.28 -3.89 16.01
CA ARG A 75 -8.69 -4.75 14.97
C ARG A 75 -9.53 -5.99 14.71
N VAL A 76 -10.12 -6.57 15.76
CA VAL A 76 -10.80 -7.86 15.74
C VAL A 76 -12.29 -7.76 16.08
N GLN A 77 -12.80 -6.58 16.44
CA GLN A 77 -14.20 -6.41 16.85
C GLN A 77 -15.26 -6.79 15.79
N ASN A 78 -14.90 -6.80 14.50
CA ASN A 78 -15.80 -7.22 13.42
C ASN A 78 -15.79 -8.74 13.18
N GLN A 79 -14.84 -9.43 13.82
CA GLN A 79 -14.71 -10.88 13.80
C GLN A 79 -15.41 -11.50 15.03
N VAL A 80 -15.86 -10.69 15.98
CA VAL A 80 -16.58 -11.17 17.16
C VAL A 80 -18.08 -11.05 16.94
N SER A 81 -18.79 -12.16 17.11
CA SER A 81 -20.24 -12.31 17.02
C SER A 81 -20.74 -13.14 18.19
N GLU A 82 -22.05 -13.10 18.47
CA GLU A 82 -22.74 -13.90 19.50
C GLU A 82 -22.19 -13.73 20.92
N ILE A 83 -23.05 -13.30 21.85
CA ILE A 83 -22.66 -13.10 23.24
C ILE A 83 -23.66 -13.84 24.10
N GLN A 84 -23.17 -14.82 24.84
CA GLN A 84 -23.94 -15.48 25.88
C GLN A 84 -23.29 -15.16 27.22
N SER A 85 -24.10 -14.76 28.19
CA SER A 85 -23.62 -14.47 29.53
C SER A 85 -24.48 -15.16 30.56
N PHE A 86 -23.88 -15.68 31.61
CA PHE A 86 -24.65 -16.28 32.70
C PHE A 86 -24.04 -15.98 34.07
N ASP A 87 -24.93 -15.76 35.03
CA ASP A 87 -24.65 -15.71 36.47
C ASP A 87 -23.68 -14.59 36.92
N GLY A 88 -23.43 -13.58 36.08
CA GLY A 88 -22.50 -12.48 36.40
C GLY A 88 -21.03 -12.90 36.49
N ARG A 89 -20.71 -14.16 36.15
CA ARG A 89 -19.40 -14.79 36.33
C ARG A 89 -18.83 -15.41 35.06
N CYS A 90 -19.65 -15.55 34.02
CA CYS A 90 -19.23 -16.09 32.73
C CYS A 90 -19.75 -15.22 31.59
N ILE A 91 -18.87 -14.97 30.63
CA ILE A 91 -19.21 -14.35 29.36
C ILE A 91 -18.52 -15.11 28.23
N HIS A 92 -19.28 -15.42 27.18
CA HIS A 92 -18.85 -16.13 25.98
C HIS A 92 -18.95 -15.21 24.79
N ILE A 93 -17.94 -15.27 23.92
CA ILE A 93 -17.93 -14.62 22.60
C ILE A 93 -17.52 -15.62 21.53
N SER A 94 -18.11 -15.53 20.33
CA SER A 94 -17.69 -16.30 19.16
C SER A 94 -16.76 -15.46 18.29
N PHE A 95 -15.51 -15.90 18.13
CA PHE A 95 -14.48 -15.20 17.36
C PHE A 95 -14.19 -15.93 16.04
N LYS A 96 -14.50 -15.27 14.91
CA LYS A 96 -14.31 -15.80 13.56
C LYS A 96 -12.97 -15.38 12.96
N GLN A 97 -12.12 -16.36 12.71
CA GLN A 97 -10.82 -16.16 12.07
C GLN A 97 -10.74 -17.04 10.81
N ASP A 98 -10.69 -16.40 9.65
CA ASP A 98 -10.80 -17.07 8.34
C ASP A 98 -12.10 -17.92 8.26
N ASP A 99 -12.02 -19.23 7.99
CA ASP A 99 -13.18 -20.15 7.94
C ASP A 99 -13.49 -20.83 9.28
N LYS A 100 -12.76 -20.50 10.36
CA LYS A 100 -12.93 -21.12 11.69
C LYS A 100 -13.63 -20.17 12.66
N THR A 101 -14.60 -20.70 13.39
CA THR A 101 -15.20 -20.03 14.56
C THR A 101 -14.57 -20.61 15.82
N ILE A 102 -14.11 -19.72 16.71
CA ILE A 102 -13.44 -20.05 17.97
C ILE A 102 -14.29 -19.47 19.09
N ASP A 103 -14.74 -20.32 20.01
CA ASP A 103 -15.53 -19.92 21.16
C ASP A 103 -14.60 -19.52 22.30
N ILE A 104 -14.64 -18.25 22.71
CA ILE A 104 -13.78 -17.75 23.80
C ILE A 104 -14.67 -17.45 25.01
N ILE A 105 -14.37 -18.13 26.11
CA ILE A 105 -15.17 -18.09 27.33
C ILE A 105 -14.31 -17.53 28.45
N ASN A 106 -14.77 -16.45 29.06
CA ASN A 106 -14.14 -15.80 30.19
C ASN A 106 -14.92 -16.10 31.47
N CYS A 107 -14.26 -16.67 32.47
CA CYS A 107 -14.87 -17.13 33.73
C CYS A 107 -14.24 -16.50 34.98
N TYR A 108 -15.08 -16.28 35.99
CA TYR A 108 -14.69 -15.93 37.36
C TYR A 108 -15.33 -16.90 38.37
N VAL A 109 -14.58 -17.95 38.72
CA VAL A 109 -15.06 -19.04 39.57
C VAL A 109 -15.23 -18.55 41.03
N PRO A 110 -16.29 -18.95 41.77
CA PRO A 110 -16.46 -18.57 43.18
C PRO A 110 -15.30 -19.02 44.08
N ASN A 111 -15.08 -18.33 45.20
CA ASN A 111 -14.04 -18.71 46.17
C ASN A 111 -14.51 -19.77 47.18
N ILE A 112 -15.82 -19.90 47.39
CA ILE A 112 -16.43 -20.81 48.37
C ILE A 112 -16.51 -22.24 47.78
N MET A 113 -15.98 -23.22 48.50
CA MET A 113 -15.82 -24.60 48.00
C MET A 113 -17.13 -25.24 47.52
N GLN A 114 -18.23 -25.05 48.26
CA GLN A 114 -19.55 -25.59 47.88
C GLN A 114 -20.11 -24.95 46.61
N GLU A 115 -19.77 -23.69 46.35
CA GLU A 115 -20.19 -22.95 45.16
C GLU A 115 -19.34 -23.28 43.94
N LYS A 116 -18.03 -23.55 44.12
CA LYS A 116 -17.11 -23.95 43.05
C LYS A 116 -17.60 -25.16 42.27
N ASN A 117 -17.99 -26.22 42.99
CA ASN A 117 -18.39 -27.48 42.36
C ASN A 117 -19.66 -27.30 41.52
N LYS A 118 -20.70 -26.68 42.12
CA LYS A 118 -21.94 -26.34 41.42
C LYS A 118 -21.69 -25.43 40.22
N PHE A 119 -20.72 -24.53 40.32
CA PHE A 119 -20.33 -23.64 39.24
C PHE A 119 -19.70 -24.39 38.06
N PHE A 120 -18.79 -25.33 38.31
CA PHE A 120 -18.19 -26.14 37.24
C PHE A 120 -19.22 -27.05 36.56
N GLU A 121 -20.11 -27.70 37.31
CA GLU A 121 -21.23 -28.48 36.75
C GLU A 121 -22.12 -27.60 35.85
N LYS A 122 -22.48 -26.41 36.33
CA LYS A 122 -23.28 -25.44 35.57
C LYS A 122 -22.53 -24.91 34.34
N LEU A 123 -21.24 -24.58 34.46
CA LEU A 123 -20.39 -24.14 33.34
C LEU A 123 -20.31 -25.22 32.27
N ALA A 124 -20.08 -26.47 32.65
CA ALA A 124 -20.03 -27.60 31.74
C ALA A 124 -21.34 -27.78 30.95
N SER A 125 -22.51 -27.63 31.60
CA SER A 125 -23.82 -27.69 30.92
C SER A 125 -24.12 -26.51 29.99
N LYS A 126 -23.35 -25.42 30.10
CA LYS A 126 -23.52 -24.17 29.33
C LYS A 126 -22.42 -23.94 28.30
N MET A 127 -21.43 -24.82 28.23
CA MET A 127 -20.39 -24.78 27.20
C MET A 127 -21.00 -25.03 25.81
N PRO A 128 -20.52 -24.33 24.76
CA PRO A 128 -20.98 -24.55 23.40
C PRO A 128 -20.60 -25.95 22.92
N ASN A 129 -21.44 -26.54 22.06
CA ASN A 129 -21.15 -27.83 21.43
C ASN A 129 -20.19 -27.62 20.23
N SER A 130 -18.94 -27.24 20.54
CA SER A 130 -17.90 -26.84 19.59
C SER A 130 -16.57 -27.46 20.00
N GLU A 131 -15.77 -27.90 19.03
CA GLU A 131 -14.42 -28.43 19.31
C GLU A 131 -13.36 -27.31 19.41
N ASN A 132 -13.75 -26.06 19.14
CA ASN A 132 -12.85 -24.91 19.00
C ASN A 132 -12.96 -23.95 20.20
N ILE A 133 -12.90 -24.47 21.42
CA ILE A 133 -13.14 -23.69 22.64
C ILE A 133 -11.82 -23.21 23.27
N ILE A 134 -11.75 -21.92 23.60
CA ILE A 134 -10.73 -21.33 24.47
C ILE A 134 -11.41 -20.90 25.77
N LEU A 135 -11.05 -21.56 26.87
CA LEU A 135 -11.53 -21.21 28.21
C LEU A 135 -10.43 -20.43 28.93
N LEU A 136 -10.75 -19.25 29.45
CA LEU A 136 -9.81 -18.42 30.19
C LEU A 136 -10.44 -17.77 31.41
N GLY A 137 -9.62 -17.37 32.38
CA GLY A 137 -10.09 -16.63 33.55
C GLY A 137 -9.46 -17.09 34.86
N ASP A 138 -10.02 -16.56 35.94
CA ASP A 138 -9.66 -16.94 37.30
C ASP A 138 -10.50 -18.15 37.73
N MET A 139 -9.84 -19.29 37.78
CA MET A 139 -10.45 -20.58 38.12
C MET A 139 -10.54 -20.79 39.64
N ASN A 140 -9.90 -19.92 40.43
CA ASN A 140 -9.75 -20.06 41.89
C ASN A 140 -9.30 -21.47 42.33
N THR A 141 -8.63 -22.20 41.46
CA THR A 141 -8.30 -23.62 41.62
C THR A 141 -6.92 -23.86 41.00
N SER A 142 -6.00 -24.40 41.79
CA SER A 142 -4.65 -24.76 41.32
C SER A 142 -4.64 -26.19 40.78
N LEU A 143 -3.89 -26.44 39.71
CA LEU A 143 -3.90 -27.73 39.00
C LEU A 143 -2.68 -28.63 39.31
N SER A 144 -1.64 -28.08 39.95
CA SER A 144 -0.41 -28.81 40.28
C SER A 144 0.20 -28.34 41.59
N ASN A 145 0.91 -29.21 42.31
CA ASN A 145 1.71 -28.81 43.48
C ASN A 145 2.73 -27.71 43.15
N LEU A 146 3.16 -27.60 41.89
CA LEU A 146 4.02 -26.52 41.39
C LEU A 146 3.31 -25.17 41.29
N ASP A 147 1.99 -25.14 41.39
CA ASP A 147 1.14 -23.96 41.29
C ASP A 147 0.91 -23.28 42.65
N ARG A 148 1.53 -23.76 43.74
CA ARG A 148 1.39 -23.17 45.09
C ARG A 148 2.73 -23.08 45.83
N CYS A 149 2.92 -22.02 46.59
CA CYS A 149 3.97 -21.94 47.60
C CYS A 149 3.43 -22.41 48.97
N GLY A 150 4.05 -23.44 49.57
CA GLY A 150 3.91 -23.79 50.99
C GLY A 150 2.84 -24.83 51.39
N LYS A 151 1.85 -25.16 50.54
CA LYS A 151 0.86 -26.22 50.83
C LYS A 151 0.73 -27.20 49.67
N THR A 152 0.75 -28.51 49.96
CA THR A 152 0.44 -29.59 49.01
C THR A 152 -1.01 -29.50 48.57
N ILE A 153 -1.29 -29.68 47.27
CA ILE A 153 -2.66 -29.86 46.80
C ILE A 153 -3.16 -31.19 47.34
N HIS A 154 -4.30 -31.17 48.02
CA HIS A 154 -5.04 -32.40 48.26
C HIS A 154 -5.66 -32.82 46.94
N THR A 155 -5.17 -33.89 46.31
CA THR A 155 -5.77 -34.52 45.11
C THR A 155 -7.20 -35.05 45.37
N GLN A 156 -7.70 -34.93 46.61
CA GLN A 156 -9.08 -35.14 47.02
C GLN A 156 -9.95 -33.88 46.97
N ASP A 157 -9.41 -32.71 46.59
CA ASP A 157 -10.20 -31.49 46.40
C ASP A 157 -11.19 -31.68 45.25
N LYS A 158 -12.49 -31.62 45.57
CA LYS A 158 -13.58 -31.85 44.62
C LYS A 158 -13.56 -30.82 43.48
N ALA A 159 -13.16 -29.57 43.75
CA ALA A 159 -13.11 -28.52 42.73
C ALA A 159 -12.02 -28.78 41.66
N TYR A 160 -10.88 -29.34 42.07
CA TYR A 160 -9.84 -29.78 41.14
C TYR A 160 -10.34 -30.90 40.21
N LYS A 161 -11.06 -31.88 40.77
CA LYS A 161 -11.63 -32.99 39.99
C LYS A 161 -12.68 -32.52 39.00
N GLU A 162 -13.60 -31.66 39.41
CA GLU A 162 -14.64 -31.12 38.50
C GLU A 162 -14.04 -30.29 37.36
N LEU A 163 -13.05 -29.43 37.65
CA LEU A 163 -12.35 -28.66 36.62
C LEU A 163 -11.59 -29.57 35.64
N THR A 164 -10.89 -30.58 36.15
CA THR A 164 -10.14 -31.53 35.32
C THR A 164 -11.08 -32.37 34.46
N ASN A 165 -12.16 -32.91 35.04
CA ASN A 165 -13.19 -33.67 34.31
C ASN A 165 -13.84 -32.83 33.22
N MET A 166 -14.16 -31.56 33.50
CA MET A 166 -14.70 -30.64 32.50
C MET A 166 -13.68 -30.39 31.39
N CYS A 167 -12.41 -30.13 31.73
CA CYS A 167 -11.35 -29.96 30.75
C CYS A 167 -11.21 -31.22 29.86
N ASP A 168 -11.23 -32.41 30.44
CA ASP A 168 -11.16 -33.67 29.69
C ASP A 168 -12.39 -33.86 28.78
N MET A 169 -13.59 -33.55 29.26
CA MET A 169 -14.84 -33.65 28.49
C MET A 169 -14.84 -32.75 27.25
N PHE A 170 -14.21 -31.57 27.32
CA PHE A 170 -14.09 -30.63 26.20
C PHE A 170 -12.71 -30.67 25.50
N ASN A 171 -11.87 -31.67 25.81
CA ASN A 171 -10.51 -31.83 25.26
C ASN A 171 -9.62 -30.57 25.41
N LEU A 172 -9.78 -29.88 26.53
CA LEU A 172 -9.07 -28.67 26.91
C LEU A 172 -7.89 -29.00 27.81
N TYR A 173 -6.75 -28.35 27.60
CA TYR A 173 -5.58 -28.51 28.46
C TYR A 173 -4.90 -27.17 28.73
N ASP A 174 -4.24 -27.06 29.89
CA ASP A 174 -3.48 -25.88 30.31
C ASP A 174 -2.24 -25.73 29.42
N VAL A 175 -2.33 -24.82 28.44
CA VAL A 175 -1.29 -24.61 27.43
C VAL A 175 0.03 -24.13 28.03
N TRP A 176 -0.01 -23.37 29.13
CA TRP A 176 1.22 -22.91 29.77
C TRP A 176 1.92 -24.06 30.47
N ARG A 177 1.20 -24.89 31.23
CA ARG A 177 1.77 -26.04 31.93
C ARG A 177 2.36 -27.05 30.96
N ALA A 178 1.67 -27.32 29.85
CA ALA A 178 2.17 -28.23 28.83
C ALA A 178 3.50 -27.80 28.19
N ARG A 179 3.70 -26.48 28.02
CA ARG A 179 4.96 -25.91 27.51
C ARG A 179 6.03 -25.73 28.59
N ASN A 180 5.65 -25.80 29.87
CA ASN A 180 6.51 -25.49 31.00
C ASN A 180 6.34 -26.53 32.12
N GLN A 181 6.50 -27.82 31.79
CA GLN A 181 6.10 -28.96 32.63
C GLN A 181 6.63 -28.86 34.07
N ASN A 182 7.87 -28.39 34.25
CA ASN A 182 8.53 -28.32 35.56
C ASN A 182 8.74 -26.89 36.11
N ALA A 183 8.31 -25.86 35.38
CA ALA A 183 8.51 -24.48 35.84
C ALA A 183 7.45 -24.08 36.88
N ARG A 184 7.84 -23.22 37.83
CA ARG A 184 6.92 -22.55 38.74
C ARG A 184 6.63 -21.15 38.23
N THR A 185 5.36 -20.80 38.18
CA THR A 185 4.88 -19.42 37.97
C THR A 185 3.65 -19.23 38.84
N PHE A 186 3.34 -17.98 39.15
CA PHE A 186 2.21 -17.63 40.00
C PHE A 186 1.45 -16.47 39.38
N SER A 187 0.13 -16.57 39.39
CA SER A 187 -0.74 -15.49 38.95
C SER A 187 -1.08 -14.58 40.12
N TRP A 188 -1.37 -15.13 41.30
CA TRP A 188 -1.76 -14.41 42.51
C TRP A 188 -0.70 -14.44 43.62
N ARG A 189 -0.62 -13.35 44.40
CA ARG A 189 0.36 -13.17 45.49
C ARG A 189 -0.25 -12.37 46.65
N ARG A 190 -0.01 -12.79 47.88
CA ARG A 190 -0.39 -12.02 49.09
C ARG A 190 0.57 -12.26 50.24
N ILE A 191 0.84 -11.22 51.02
CA ILE A 191 1.60 -11.35 52.28
C ILE A 191 0.60 -11.61 53.41
N VAL A 192 0.78 -12.70 54.13
CA VAL A 192 -0.01 -13.07 55.31
C VAL A 192 0.99 -13.34 56.44
N GLN A 193 0.90 -12.60 57.55
CA GLN A 193 1.78 -12.76 58.71
C GLN A 193 3.29 -12.77 58.33
N ASN A 194 3.73 -11.81 57.51
CA ASN A 194 5.10 -11.71 56.96
C ASN A 194 5.56 -12.88 56.06
N VAL A 195 4.67 -13.79 55.65
CA VAL A 195 4.96 -14.85 54.70
C VAL A 195 4.28 -14.57 53.36
N LEU A 196 5.05 -14.66 52.28
CA LEU A 196 4.52 -14.51 50.92
C LEU A 196 3.83 -15.80 50.48
N VAL A 197 2.51 -15.76 50.35
CA VAL A 197 1.68 -16.84 49.80
C VAL A 197 1.46 -16.57 48.31
N GLN A 198 1.65 -17.58 47.47
CA GLN A 198 1.54 -17.45 46.01
C GLN A 198 0.80 -18.66 45.43
N SER A 199 -0.05 -18.40 44.45
CA SER A 199 -0.73 -19.46 43.70
C SER A 199 -0.91 -19.11 42.22
N ARG A 200 -0.95 -20.12 41.36
CA ARG A 200 -1.42 -20.04 39.98
C ARG A 200 -2.86 -20.52 39.94
N ILE A 201 -3.76 -19.59 39.66
CA ILE A 201 -5.22 -19.78 39.63
C ILE A 201 -5.87 -19.14 38.39
N ASP A 202 -5.14 -18.26 37.69
CA ASP A 202 -5.54 -17.72 36.40
C ASP A 202 -4.98 -18.63 35.29
N HIS A 203 -5.87 -19.21 34.48
CA HIS A 203 -5.52 -20.19 33.46
C HIS A 203 -6.08 -19.82 32.09
N ILE A 204 -5.40 -20.32 31.05
CA ILE A 204 -5.93 -20.36 29.69
C ILE A 204 -5.84 -21.82 29.23
N PHE A 205 -7.00 -22.40 28.93
CA PHE A 205 -7.12 -23.73 28.36
C PHE A 205 -7.51 -23.64 26.89
N ILE A 206 -6.89 -24.47 26.07
CA ILE A 206 -7.15 -24.55 24.63
C ILE A 206 -7.31 -26.02 24.21
N PRO A 207 -7.88 -26.30 23.02
CA PRO A 207 -7.94 -27.66 22.50
C PRO A 207 -6.53 -28.13 22.14
N LYS A 208 -6.23 -29.42 22.32
CA LYS A 208 -4.90 -29.99 21.99
C LYS A 208 -4.46 -29.68 20.55
N ALA A 209 -5.40 -29.70 19.61
CA ALA A 209 -5.19 -29.36 18.20
C ALA A 209 -4.65 -27.94 17.97
N TYR A 210 -4.86 -27.02 18.92
CA TYR A 210 -4.40 -25.64 18.81
C TYR A 210 -2.96 -25.43 19.27
N SER A 211 -2.33 -26.43 19.90
CA SER A 211 -0.96 -26.33 20.42
C SER A 211 0.06 -25.89 19.37
N GLN A 212 -0.08 -26.38 18.14
CA GLN A 212 0.78 -26.07 16.99
C GLN A 212 0.70 -24.59 16.57
N PHE A 213 -0.48 -23.97 16.73
CA PHE A 213 -0.70 -22.57 16.37
C PHE A 213 -0.23 -21.60 17.45
N VAL A 214 0.06 -22.08 18.67
CA VAL A 214 0.55 -21.24 19.76
C VAL A 214 2.00 -20.84 19.48
N LYS A 215 2.25 -19.54 19.30
CA LYS A 215 3.61 -19.01 19.17
C LYS A 215 4.25 -18.82 20.54
N ASN A 216 3.48 -18.31 21.51
CA ASN A 216 3.97 -18.05 22.86
C ASN A 216 2.83 -18.01 23.89
N VAL A 217 3.14 -18.33 25.15
CA VAL A 217 2.25 -18.16 26.31
C VAL A 217 3.08 -17.82 27.55
N TYR A 218 2.70 -16.76 28.29
CA TYR A 218 3.44 -16.32 29.47
C TYR A 218 2.60 -15.54 30.48
N TYR A 219 3.06 -15.50 31.72
CA TYR A 219 2.53 -14.65 32.79
C TYR A 219 3.39 -13.38 32.91
N LYS A 220 2.77 -12.22 33.17
CA LYS A 220 3.51 -10.99 33.41
C LYS A 220 2.88 -10.15 34.51
N HIS A 221 3.75 -9.67 35.40
CA HIS A 221 3.35 -8.83 36.53
C HIS A 221 2.97 -7.41 36.04
N ASN A 222 2.07 -6.77 36.78
CA ASN A 222 1.58 -5.42 36.50
C ASN A 222 1.33 -4.67 37.82
N THR A 223 1.21 -3.35 37.74
CA THR A 223 1.07 -2.46 38.91
C THR A 223 -0.37 -2.14 39.29
N PHE A 224 -1.35 -2.63 38.53
CA PHE A 224 -2.76 -2.31 38.68
C PHE A 224 -3.60 -3.51 39.14
N SER A 225 -2.99 -4.65 39.44
CA SER A 225 -3.66 -5.81 40.05
C SER A 225 -2.65 -6.60 40.88
N ASP A 226 -3.12 -7.22 41.95
CA ASP A 226 -2.39 -8.25 42.69
C ASP A 226 -2.27 -9.58 41.91
N HIS A 227 -3.02 -9.69 40.81
CA HIS A 227 -2.86 -10.75 39.81
C HIS A 227 -1.93 -10.33 38.67
N SER A 228 -1.14 -11.29 38.21
CA SER A 228 -0.42 -11.24 36.93
C SER A 228 -1.35 -11.70 35.82
N PHE A 229 -1.35 -11.01 34.68
CA PHE A 229 -2.14 -11.46 33.53
C PHE A 229 -1.47 -12.64 32.83
N VAL A 230 -2.27 -13.46 32.17
CA VAL A 230 -1.82 -14.55 31.30
C VAL A 230 -2.05 -14.12 29.86
N ASN A 231 -0.99 -14.13 29.04
CA ASN A 231 -1.07 -13.77 27.63
C ASN A 231 -0.79 -15.00 26.75
N LEU A 232 -1.66 -15.20 25.76
CA LEU A 232 -1.58 -16.23 24.73
C LEU A 232 -1.45 -15.59 23.34
N ASN A 233 -0.40 -15.96 22.59
CA ASN A 233 -0.22 -15.58 21.20
C ASN A 233 -0.48 -16.79 20.28
N ILE A 234 -1.56 -16.73 19.50
CA ILE A 234 -1.90 -17.78 18.52
C ILE A 234 -1.79 -17.25 17.10
N ASP A 235 -1.24 -18.04 16.18
CA ASP A 235 -1.19 -17.75 14.76
C ASP A 235 -1.73 -18.89 13.91
N PHE A 236 -2.90 -18.69 13.32
CA PHE A 236 -3.57 -19.66 12.44
C PHE A 236 -3.11 -19.57 10.98
N THR A 237 -2.26 -18.60 10.63
CA THR A 237 -1.79 -18.38 9.25
C THR A 237 -0.36 -18.86 9.09
N GLU A 238 -0.16 -20.16 8.81
CA GLU A 238 1.17 -20.69 8.50
C GLU A 238 1.55 -20.35 7.05
N ILE A 239 2.27 -19.25 6.84
CA ILE A 239 3.00 -18.98 5.60
C ILE A 239 4.47 -18.85 5.96
N GLU A 240 5.28 -19.81 5.51
CA GLU A 240 6.72 -19.72 5.64
C GLU A 240 7.25 -18.64 4.70
N ARG A 241 7.98 -17.66 5.26
CA ARG A 241 8.46 -16.51 4.52
C ARG A 241 9.94 -16.65 4.24
N GLY A 242 10.33 -16.36 3.00
CA GLY A 242 11.73 -16.40 2.60
C GLY A 242 12.56 -15.27 3.22
N PRO A 243 13.90 -15.40 3.21
CA PRO A 243 14.82 -14.43 3.82
C PRO A 243 14.75 -13.03 3.19
N GLY A 244 14.09 -12.88 2.04
CA GLY A 244 13.98 -11.62 1.30
C GLY A 244 15.24 -11.28 0.53
N LEU A 245 15.22 -10.11 -0.11
CA LEU A 245 16.40 -9.55 -0.76
C LEU A 245 17.24 -8.78 0.25
N TRP A 246 18.56 -8.99 0.23
CA TRP A 246 19.45 -8.11 0.96
C TRP A 246 19.42 -6.71 0.36
N ILE A 247 19.18 -5.72 1.20
CA ILE A 247 19.17 -4.30 0.85
C ILE A 247 20.26 -3.63 1.67
N PHE A 248 21.09 -2.83 1.01
CA PHE A 248 22.15 -2.07 1.68
C PHE A 248 21.55 -1.04 2.65
N ASN A 249 22.10 -0.96 3.86
CA ASN A 249 21.69 0.02 4.86
C ASN A 249 22.41 1.35 4.61
N ASN A 250 21.75 2.30 3.98
CA ASN A 250 22.32 3.61 3.64
C ASN A 250 22.86 4.38 4.86
N LEU A 251 22.39 4.09 6.08
CA LEU A 251 22.91 4.72 7.30
C LEU A 251 24.39 4.40 7.56
N LEU A 252 24.91 3.31 6.98
CA LEU A 252 26.33 2.98 7.09
C LEU A 252 27.22 3.99 6.37
N LEU A 253 26.71 4.74 5.38
CA LEU A 253 27.48 5.78 4.69
C LEU A 253 27.81 6.98 5.58
N HIS A 254 27.15 7.10 6.74
CA HIS A 254 27.45 8.11 7.76
C HIS A 254 28.38 7.58 8.85
N ASP A 255 28.82 6.33 8.77
CA ASP A 255 29.75 5.71 9.72
C ASP A 255 31.17 5.78 9.15
N GLU A 256 32.02 6.60 9.76
CA GLU A 256 33.38 6.83 9.28
C GLU A 256 34.24 5.56 9.24
N ASP A 257 34.10 4.65 10.22
CA ASP A 257 34.87 3.38 10.24
C ASP A 257 34.44 2.48 9.08
N TYR A 258 33.13 2.41 8.80
CA TYR A 258 32.62 1.70 7.63
C TYR A 258 33.16 2.30 6.33
N VAL A 259 33.08 3.62 6.17
CA VAL A 259 33.53 4.32 4.96
C VAL A 259 35.02 4.10 4.74
N GLN A 260 35.86 4.20 5.78
CA GLN A 260 37.30 3.93 5.67
C GLN A 260 37.58 2.49 5.25
N LYS A 261 36.87 1.50 5.81
CA LYS A 261 37.02 0.08 5.43
C LYS A 261 36.67 -0.17 3.97
N ILE A 262 35.59 0.43 3.48
CA ILE A 262 35.20 0.33 2.07
C ILE A 262 36.21 1.03 1.16
N SER A 263 36.67 2.23 1.51
CA SER A 263 37.67 2.96 0.72
C SER A 263 38.97 2.17 0.60
N ARG A 264 39.46 1.57 1.69
CA ARG A 264 40.65 0.69 1.67
C ARG A 264 40.43 -0.55 0.82
N LEU A 265 39.23 -1.16 0.87
CA LEU A 265 38.88 -2.30 0.01
C LEU A 265 38.94 -1.89 -1.46
N ILE A 266 38.31 -0.78 -1.84
CA ILE A 266 38.30 -0.30 -3.23
C ILE A 266 39.72 -0.02 -3.73
N GLU A 267 40.54 0.69 -2.95
CA GLU A 267 41.93 0.98 -3.34
C GLU A 267 42.77 -0.29 -3.46
N LYS A 268 42.62 -1.24 -2.54
CA LYS A 268 43.28 -2.54 -2.64
C LYS A 268 42.91 -3.26 -3.93
N GLU A 269 41.62 -3.35 -4.25
CA GLU A 269 41.14 -4.05 -5.44
C GLU A 269 41.54 -3.34 -6.74
N LYS A 270 41.67 -2.01 -6.74
CA LYS A 270 42.25 -1.26 -7.87
C LYS A 270 43.71 -1.60 -8.08
N ASN A 271 44.49 -1.65 -7.01
CA ASN A 271 45.93 -1.92 -7.07
C ASN A 271 46.25 -3.40 -7.39
N CYS A 272 45.32 -4.32 -7.09
CA CYS A 272 45.43 -5.73 -7.43
C CYS A 272 44.90 -6.07 -8.83
N ARG A 273 44.41 -5.09 -9.60
CA ARG A 273 43.95 -5.33 -10.97
C ARG A 273 45.16 -5.66 -11.85
N LEU A 274 45.31 -6.93 -12.20
CA LEU A 274 46.20 -7.32 -13.30
C LEU A 274 45.63 -6.69 -14.58
N PHE A 275 46.50 -6.13 -15.43
CA PHE A 275 46.09 -5.40 -16.64
C PHE A 275 45.26 -6.25 -17.63
N ASP A 276 45.27 -7.58 -17.46
CA ASP A 276 44.63 -8.56 -18.34
C ASP A 276 43.26 -9.08 -17.82
N ASP A 277 42.79 -8.65 -16.65
CA ASP A 277 41.46 -9.07 -16.14
C ASP A 277 40.32 -8.26 -16.79
N GLU A 278 39.32 -8.97 -17.33
CA GLU A 278 38.12 -8.35 -17.91
C GLU A 278 37.49 -7.34 -16.92
N PRO A 279 37.34 -6.06 -17.30
CA PRO A 279 36.86 -5.01 -16.39
C PRO A 279 35.51 -5.33 -15.74
N LEU A 280 34.64 -6.04 -16.45
CA LEU A 280 33.32 -6.45 -15.97
C LEU A 280 33.42 -7.47 -14.83
N ILE A 281 34.26 -8.50 -15.01
CA ILE A 281 34.49 -9.54 -14.00
C ILE A 281 35.10 -8.92 -12.75
N TRP A 282 36.11 -8.06 -12.91
CA TRP A 282 36.70 -7.32 -11.80
C TRP A 282 35.65 -6.50 -11.04
N TYR A 283 34.80 -5.76 -11.76
CA TYR A 283 33.78 -4.92 -11.16
C TYR A 283 32.68 -5.71 -10.43
N ASP A 284 32.27 -6.87 -10.97
CA ASP A 284 31.33 -7.78 -10.30
C ASP A 284 31.93 -8.40 -9.03
N ASN A 285 33.21 -8.77 -9.08
CA ASN A 285 33.95 -9.25 -7.91
C ASN A 285 34.07 -8.18 -6.82
N LEU A 286 34.36 -6.93 -7.20
CA LEU A 286 34.38 -5.80 -6.27
C LEU A 286 33.01 -5.60 -5.60
N LYS A 287 31.92 -5.58 -6.38
CA LYS A 287 30.54 -5.47 -5.85
C LYS A 287 30.22 -6.59 -4.86
N PHE A 288 30.65 -7.83 -5.15
CA PHE A 288 30.48 -8.96 -4.24
C PHE A 288 31.25 -8.76 -2.93
N LYS A 289 32.54 -8.37 -2.99
CA LYS A 289 33.38 -8.12 -1.80
C LYS A 289 32.81 -6.99 -0.94
N ILE A 290 32.38 -5.89 -1.56
CA ILE A 290 31.71 -4.77 -0.87
C ILE A 290 30.46 -5.30 -0.14
N LYS A 291 29.59 -6.05 -0.82
CA LYS A 291 28.38 -6.62 -0.23
C LYS A 291 28.67 -7.50 0.99
N GLN A 292 29.69 -8.35 0.93
CA GLN A 292 30.05 -9.23 2.05
C GLN A 292 30.58 -8.42 3.25
N LEU A 293 31.45 -7.44 3.00
CA LEU A 293 31.97 -6.55 4.03
C LEU A 293 30.82 -5.78 4.70
N SER A 294 29.92 -5.19 3.91
CA SER A 294 28.75 -4.46 4.42
C SER A 294 27.84 -5.34 5.28
N LYS A 295 27.60 -6.59 4.87
CA LYS A 295 26.79 -7.54 5.64
C LYS A 295 27.40 -7.84 7.00
N SER A 296 28.68 -8.25 7.02
CA SER A 296 29.39 -8.59 8.24
C SER A 296 29.45 -7.41 9.20
N TYR A 297 29.81 -6.23 8.68
CA TYR A 297 29.86 -4.99 9.46
C TYR A 297 28.51 -4.64 10.09
N ALA A 298 27.43 -4.67 9.31
CA ALA A 298 26.08 -4.36 9.80
C ALA A 298 25.60 -5.35 10.87
N GLN A 299 25.88 -6.64 10.70
CA GLN A 299 25.50 -7.68 11.65
C GLN A 299 26.22 -7.51 12.99
N ASN A 300 27.54 -7.28 12.95
CA ASN A 300 28.34 -7.04 14.16
C ASN A 300 27.89 -5.78 14.89
N LYS A 301 27.70 -4.67 14.16
CA LYS A 301 27.21 -3.41 14.73
C LYS A 301 25.83 -3.60 15.38
N SER A 302 24.89 -4.26 14.70
CA SER A 302 23.57 -4.53 15.26
C SER A 302 23.62 -5.42 16.51
N ARG A 303 24.53 -6.40 16.57
CA ARG A 303 24.69 -7.27 17.74
C ARG A 303 25.19 -6.48 18.96
N ILE A 304 26.19 -5.62 18.78
CA ILE A 304 26.73 -4.76 19.84
C ILE A 304 25.64 -3.82 20.35
N GLU A 305 24.97 -3.10 19.43
CA GLU A 305 23.92 -2.13 19.77
C GLU A 305 22.74 -2.77 20.51
N LYS A 306 22.32 -3.99 20.12
CA LYS A 306 21.27 -4.73 20.85
C LYS A 306 21.69 -5.08 22.26
N SER A 307 22.95 -5.50 22.45
CA SER A 307 23.47 -5.82 23.78
C SER A 307 23.49 -4.59 24.69
N GLU A 308 23.86 -3.43 24.16
CA GLU A 308 23.84 -2.17 24.91
C GLU A 308 22.42 -1.74 25.27
N TYR A 309 21.47 -1.86 24.33
CA TYR A 309 20.07 -1.59 24.57
C TYR A 309 19.50 -2.44 25.72
N PHE A 310 19.73 -3.76 25.71
CA PHE A 310 19.24 -4.63 26.79
C PHE A 310 19.84 -4.28 28.15
N LYS A 311 21.12 -3.90 28.20
CA LYS A 311 21.76 -3.42 29.43
C LYS A 311 21.11 -2.13 29.92
N LEU A 312 20.91 -1.17 29.02
CA LEU A 312 20.31 0.12 29.31
C LEU A 312 18.85 0.00 29.78
N GLN A 313 18.07 -0.88 29.15
CA GLN A 313 16.68 -1.15 29.52
C GLN A 313 16.58 -1.79 30.91
N ASN A 314 17.41 -2.81 31.19
CA ASN A 314 17.44 -3.45 32.50
C ASN A 314 17.85 -2.47 33.61
N GLU A 315 18.81 -1.58 33.34
CA GLU A 315 19.24 -0.57 34.31
C GLU A 315 18.15 0.52 34.51
N TYR A 316 17.48 0.92 33.43
CA TYR A 316 16.35 1.86 33.48
C TYR A 316 15.19 1.31 34.33
N GLU A 317 14.80 0.04 34.12
CA GLU A 317 13.75 -0.62 34.92
C GLU A 317 14.13 -0.68 36.40
N LYS A 318 15.37 -1.10 36.72
CA LYS A 318 15.88 -1.13 38.11
C LYS A 318 15.82 0.24 38.77
N ARG A 319 16.30 1.29 38.10
CA ARG A 319 16.29 2.67 38.62
C ARG A 319 14.88 3.23 38.74
N SER A 320 13.98 2.91 37.80
CA SER A 320 12.57 3.32 37.86
C SER A 320 11.87 2.74 39.10
N THR A 321 12.21 1.52 39.52
CA THR A 321 11.68 0.93 40.76
C THR A 321 12.28 1.60 42.01
N MET A 322 13.56 1.96 41.98
CA MET A 322 14.24 2.65 43.09
C MET A 322 13.74 4.10 43.30
N ALA A 323 13.31 4.78 42.24
CA ALA A 323 12.78 6.15 42.27
C ALA A 323 11.54 6.31 43.16
N VAL A 324 10.77 5.23 43.36
CA VAL A 324 9.50 5.26 44.10
C VAL A 324 9.70 5.49 45.61
N ASN A 325 10.88 5.18 46.16
CA ASN A 325 11.12 5.16 47.61
C ASN A 325 12.34 5.97 48.08
N ASN A 326 12.98 6.77 47.21
CA ASN A 326 14.27 7.41 47.54
C ASN A 326 14.25 8.93 47.28
N VAL A 327 14.50 9.71 48.32
CA VAL A 327 14.48 11.19 48.29
C VAL A 327 15.71 11.77 47.55
N ASN A 328 16.80 10.99 47.39
CA ASN A 328 18.04 11.39 46.69
C ASN A 328 18.15 10.76 45.28
N PHE A 329 17.06 10.63 44.54
CA PHE A 329 17.05 10.05 43.20
C PHE A 329 17.75 10.96 42.16
N ASP A 330 18.73 10.43 41.43
CA ASP A 330 19.41 11.14 40.35
C ASP A 330 18.53 11.19 39.08
N VAL A 331 17.71 12.24 39.02
CA VAL A 331 16.78 12.51 37.92
C VAL A 331 17.51 12.73 36.59
N ASN A 332 18.68 13.37 36.61
CA ASN A 332 19.42 13.71 35.39
C ASN A 332 19.93 12.46 34.69
N LYS A 333 20.51 11.53 35.45
CA LYS A 333 20.97 10.24 34.90
C LYS A 333 19.80 9.39 34.41
N PHE A 334 18.65 9.46 35.07
CA PHE A 334 17.44 8.76 34.62
C PHE A 334 16.87 9.32 33.30
N GLU A 335 16.78 10.65 33.16
CA GLU A 335 16.36 11.30 31.91
C GLU A 335 17.37 11.09 30.78
N GLU A 336 18.68 11.06 31.07
CA GLU A 336 19.71 10.73 30.07
C GLU A 336 19.54 9.29 29.54
N MET A 337 19.28 8.32 30.43
CA MET A 337 19.04 6.92 30.03
C MET A 337 17.76 6.79 29.19
N LYS A 338 16.71 7.51 29.57
CA LYS A 338 15.45 7.58 28.80
C LYS A 338 15.65 8.19 27.42
N LEU A 339 16.46 9.24 27.31
CA LEU A 339 16.83 9.86 26.02
C LEU A 339 17.64 8.89 25.15
N LYS A 340 18.59 8.14 25.73
CA LYS A 340 19.36 7.10 25.03
C LYS A 340 18.46 5.96 24.54
N LEU A 341 17.52 5.49 25.36
CA LEU A 341 16.51 4.49 24.96
C LEU A 341 15.64 5.01 23.81
N LYS A 342 15.14 6.24 23.92
CA LYS A 342 14.36 6.90 22.86
C LYS A 342 15.14 7.01 21.56
N THR A 343 16.41 7.38 21.63
CA THR A 343 17.30 7.47 20.44
C THR A 343 17.43 6.12 19.73
N TYR A 344 17.52 5.03 20.50
CA TYR A 344 17.58 3.67 19.95
C TYR A 344 16.27 3.25 19.29
N GLU A 345 15.13 3.53 19.94
CA GLU A 345 13.79 3.29 19.38
C GLU A 345 13.58 4.07 18.08
N ASP A 346 13.99 5.34 18.04
CA ASP A 346 13.93 6.20 16.85
C ASP A 346 14.75 5.60 15.70
N LYS A 347 15.92 5.01 15.98
CA LYS A 347 16.74 4.34 14.97
C LYS A 347 16.08 3.07 14.43
N ILE A 348 15.46 2.26 15.27
CA ILE A 348 14.66 1.08 14.83
C ILE A 348 13.52 1.52 13.93
N CYS A 349 12.82 2.58 14.32
CA CYS A 349 11.68 3.11 13.57
C CYS A 349 12.09 3.71 12.23
N LYS A 350 13.21 4.42 12.15
CA LYS A 350 13.79 4.86 10.86
C LYS A 350 14.06 3.66 9.94
N GLY A 351 14.58 2.55 10.48
CA GLY A 351 14.75 1.31 9.72
C GLY A 351 13.42 0.71 9.21
N ALA A 352 12.37 0.72 10.05
CA ALA A 352 11.04 0.24 9.69
C ALA A 352 10.35 1.12 8.64
N ILE A 353 10.50 2.44 8.73
CA ILE A 353 10.02 3.41 7.75
C ILE A 353 10.58 3.06 6.36
N LEU A 354 11.90 2.90 6.25
CA LEU A 354 12.57 2.53 4.99
C LEU A 354 12.02 1.23 4.39
N ARG A 355 11.85 0.18 5.20
CA ARG A 355 11.33 -1.12 4.73
C ARG A 355 9.84 -1.11 4.40
N SER A 356 9.06 -0.25 5.06
CA SER A 356 7.62 -0.08 4.80
C SER A 356 7.31 0.67 3.48
N LYS A 357 8.33 1.24 2.82
CA LYS A 357 8.23 2.08 1.60
C LYS A 357 7.24 3.25 1.74
N ALA A 358 6.97 3.71 2.96
CA ALA A 358 6.12 4.86 3.22
C ALA A 358 6.97 6.13 3.17
N GLN A 359 7.18 6.70 1.98
CA GLN A 359 8.06 7.86 1.81
C GLN A 359 7.28 9.21 1.82
N TRP A 360 7.84 10.19 2.54
CA TRP A 360 7.77 11.66 2.42
C TRP A 360 6.58 12.49 2.96
N ALA A 361 5.39 11.95 3.20
CA ALA A 361 4.28 12.80 3.68
C ALA A 361 4.25 13.06 5.21
N ILE A 362 5.20 12.52 5.98
CA ILE A 362 5.11 12.39 7.45
C ILE A 362 6.48 12.61 8.12
N ASP A 363 7.25 13.61 7.68
CA ASP A 363 8.43 14.08 8.44
C ASP A 363 8.04 15.12 9.52
N GLY A 364 6.77 15.10 9.97
CA GLY A 364 6.28 15.89 11.09
C GLY A 364 6.16 15.07 12.37
N ASP A 365 7.08 15.33 13.30
CA ASP A 365 7.09 15.05 14.74
C ASP A 365 6.21 13.90 15.29
N LYS A 366 6.78 12.69 15.28
CA LYS A 366 6.89 11.69 16.38
C LYS A 366 7.01 10.26 15.81
N SER A 367 8.10 9.58 16.15
CA SER A 367 8.31 8.12 16.04
C SER A 367 7.31 7.40 16.98
N SER A 368 6.75 6.20 16.78
CA SER A 368 7.42 4.93 16.48
C SER A 368 6.46 3.73 16.18
N LYS A 369 5.14 3.80 16.44
CA LYS A 369 4.23 2.62 16.42
C LYS A 369 3.54 2.32 15.09
N TYR A 370 3.13 3.37 14.36
CA TYR A 370 2.39 3.26 13.10
C TYR A 370 3.18 2.55 12.00
N PHE A 371 4.47 2.88 11.83
CA PHE A 371 5.28 2.32 10.75
C PHE A 371 5.67 0.86 10.97
N LEU A 372 5.91 0.45 12.22
CA LEU A 372 6.13 -0.95 12.59
C LEU A 372 4.86 -1.80 12.37
N GLN A 373 3.69 -1.25 12.74
CA GLN A 373 2.39 -1.88 12.45
C GLN A 373 2.10 -1.94 10.95
N LEU A 374 2.39 -0.87 10.21
CA LEU A 374 2.19 -0.80 8.76
C LEU A 374 3.12 -1.77 8.02
N GLU A 375 4.37 -1.92 8.46
CA GLU A 375 5.32 -2.90 7.93
C GLU A 375 4.75 -4.32 8.11
N LYS A 376 4.39 -4.72 9.34
CA LYS A 376 3.81 -6.05 9.62
C LYS A 376 2.48 -6.29 8.92
N TYR A 377 1.59 -5.29 8.89
CA TYR A 377 0.32 -5.35 8.17
C TYR A 377 0.53 -5.56 6.67
N LYS A 378 1.39 -4.75 6.02
CA LYS A 378 1.71 -4.91 4.60
C LYS A 378 2.36 -6.26 4.30
N GLN A 379 3.20 -6.76 5.20
CA GLN A 379 3.82 -8.07 5.06
C GLN A 379 2.78 -9.19 5.06
N ASN A 380 1.77 -9.11 5.92
CA ASN A 380 0.70 -10.10 5.99
C ASN A 380 -0.36 -9.92 4.88
N SER A 381 -0.70 -8.67 4.52
CA SER A 381 -1.70 -8.38 3.49
C SER A 381 -1.20 -8.69 2.08
N ASN A 382 0.11 -8.57 1.84
CA ASN A 382 0.72 -8.79 0.53
C ASN A 382 1.26 -10.21 0.36
N ALA A 383 1.10 -11.08 1.36
CA ALA A 383 1.48 -12.47 1.22
C ALA A 383 0.49 -13.18 0.28
N ILE A 384 1.01 -13.83 -0.76
CA ILE A 384 0.23 -14.67 -1.65
C ILE A 384 -0.05 -15.97 -0.89
N LYS A 385 -1.29 -16.13 -0.41
CA LYS A 385 -1.71 -17.30 0.38
C LYS A 385 -2.05 -18.50 -0.50
N GLU A 386 -2.64 -18.23 -1.65
CA GLU A 386 -3.01 -19.22 -2.65
C GLU A 386 -2.95 -18.60 -4.05
N LEU A 387 -2.70 -19.42 -5.05
CA LEU A 387 -2.64 -19.02 -6.46
C LEU A 387 -3.53 -19.96 -7.28
N LYS A 388 -4.46 -19.40 -8.06
CA LYS A 388 -5.29 -20.17 -8.99
C LYS A 388 -4.62 -20.17 -10.37
N THR A 389 -4.33 -21.35 -10.88
CA THR A 389 -3.77 -21.58 -12.22
C THR A 389 -4.80 -21.29 -13.32
N THR A 390 -4.36 -21.19 -14.57
CA THR A 390 -5.24 -21.04 -15.75
C THR A 390 -6.18 -22.23 -15.94
N GLU A 391 -5.78 -23.42 -15.50
CA GLU A 391 -6.57 -24.66 -15.50
C GLU A 391 -7.55 -24.76 -14.32
N GLY A 392 -7.54 -23.78 -13.42
CA GLY A 392 -8.44 -23.69 -12.27
C GLY A 392 -7.96 -24.38 -11.00
N LYS A 393 -6.81 -25.06 -11.02
CA LYS A 393 -6.16 -25.66 -9.82
C LYS A 393 -5.70 -24.58 -8.85
N ILE A 394 -5.92 -24.80 -7.54
CA ILE A 394 -5.49 -23.91 -6.46
C ILE A 394 -4.17 -24.44 -5.86
N LEU A 395 -3.12 -23.62 -5.89
CA LEU A 395 -1.81 -23.89 -5.32
C LEU A 395 -1.69 -23.18 -3.97
N LYS A 396 -1.19 -23.87 -2.95
CA LYS A 396 -1.08 -23.32 -1.58
C LYS A 396 0.34 -23.40 -1.01
N THR A 397 1.18 -24.26 -1.54
CA THR A 397 2.57 -24.39 -1.07
C THR A 397 3.46 -23.35 -1.74
N THR A 398 4.51 -22.93 -1.03
CA THR A 398 5.45 -21.92 -1.52
C THR A 398 6.14 -22.36 -2.81
N ASP A 399 6.55 -23.63 -2.90
CA ASP A 399 7.28 -24.16 -4.07
C ASP A 399 6.38 -24.24 -5.30
N GLU A 400 5.15 -24.76 -5.18
CA GLU A 400 4.18 -24.77 -6.28
C GLU A 400 3.87 -23.36 -6.79
N ILE A 401 3.69 -22.40 -5.87
CA ILE A 401 3.46 -20.99 -6.23
C ILE A 401 4.68 -20.42 -6.97
N LEU A 402 5.91 -20.71 -6.51
CA LEU A 402 7.13 -20.22 -7.17
C LEU A 402 7.31 -20.82 -8.56
N GLU A 403 7.00 -22.11 -8.74
CA GLU A 403 7.09 -22.78 -10.04
C GLU A 403 6.06 -22.26 -11.04
N GLU A 404 4.81 -22.07 -10.62
CA GLU A 404 3.76 -21.51 -11.47
C GLU A 404 4.04 -20.07 -11.86
N VAL A 405 4.53 -19.24 -10.92
CA VAL A 405 4.98 -17.88 -11.22
C VAL A 405 6.15 -17.91 -12.22
N HIS A 406 7.12 -18.81 -12.03
CA HIS A 406 8.23 -18.96 -12.97
C HIS A 406 7.74 -19.33 -14.36
N LYS A 407 6.84 -20.32 -14.49
CA LYS A 407 6.23 -20.76 -15.74
C LYS A 407 5.53 -19.60 -16.45
N CYS A 408 4.66 -18.89 -15.73
CA CYS A 408 3.91 -17.75 -16.28
C CYS A 408 4.83 -16.66 -16.88
N TYR A 409 5.90 -16.28 -16.16
CA TYR A 409 6.83 -15.27 -16.65
C TYR A 409 7.77 -15.79 -17.74
N LYS A 410 8.10 -17.09 -17.73
CA LYS A 410 8.87 -17.73 -18.81
C LYS A 410 8.11 -17.73 -20.13
N GLU A 411 6.80 -18.01 -20.09
CA GLU A 411 5.92 -17.92 -21.26
C GLU A 411 5.72 -16.46 -21.70
N LEU A 412 5.51 -15.53 -20.75
CA LEU A 412 5.38 -14.11 -21.07
C LEU A 412 6.60 -13.56 -21.81
N TYR A 413 7.80 -13.97 -21.38
CA TYR A 413 9.06 -13.47 -21.91
C TYR A 413 9.69 -14.33 -23.03
N SER A 414 8.96 -15.34 -23.50
CA SER A 414 9.33 -16.07 -24.71
C SER A 414 9.05 -15.19 -25.93
N SER A 415 10.01 -15.10 -26.86
CA SER A 415 9.87 -14.28 -28.06
C SER A 415 8.74 -14.81 -28.94
N THR A 416 7.87 -13.91 -29.37
CA THR A 416 6.94 -14.12 -30.48
C THR A 416 7.65 -13.77 -31.77
N VAL A 417 7.66 -14.68 -32.74
CA VAL A 417 8.24 -14.40 -34.07
C VAL A 417 7.46 -13.26 -34.72
N ILE A 418 8.09 -12.10 -34.88
CA ILE A 418 7.51 -10.97 -35.61
C ILE A 418 7.55 -11.23 -37.12
N ASN A 419 6.57 -10.70 -37.86
CA ASN A 419 6.61 -10.72 -39.32
C ASN A 419 7.42 -9.52 -39.83
N LYS A 420 8.65 -9.77 -40.27
CA LYS A 420 9.58 -8.72 -40.75
C LYS A 420 9.07 -7.98 -41.99
N ASP A 421 8.29 -8.63 -42.85
CA ASP A 421 7.73 -7.97 -44.04
C ASP A 421 6.60 -7.03 -43.64
N LYS A 422 5.74 -7.44 -42.71
CA LYS A 422 4.73 -6.55 -42.10
C LYS A 422 5.37 -5.41 -41.31
N ALA A 423 6.50 -5.65 -40.65
CA ALA A 423 7.26 -4.61 -39.99
C ALA A 423 7.76 -3.57 -40.99
N LYS A 424 8.29 -3.97 -42.15
CA LYS A 424 8.66 -3.03 -43.21
C LYS A 424 7.45 -2.24 -43.72
N GLU A 425 6.35 -2.92 -44.01
CA GLU A 425 5.09 -2.32 -44.49
C GLU A 425 4.60 -1.21 -43.54
N ILE A 426 4.52 -1.47 -42.24
CA ILE A 426 4.04 -0.43 -41.30
C ILE A 426 5.06 0.69 -41.07
N LEU A 427 6.36 0.39 -41.18
CA LEU A 427 7.42 1.39 -41.04
C LEU A 427 7.51 2.34 -42.24
N GLU A 428 6.88 2.04 -43.37
CA GLU A 428 6.78 2.97 -44.52
C GLU A 428 6.03 4.26 -44.17
N TYR A 429 5.13 4.22 -43.17
CA TYR A 429 4.42 5.40 -42.69
C TYR A 429 5.28 6.38 -41.87
N ILE A 430 6.49 6.00 -41.47
CA ILE A 430 7.45 6.88 -40.80
C ILE A 430 8.26 7.66 -41.84
N PHE A 431 8.17 8.99 -41.82
CA PHE A 431 8.94 9.88 -42.70
C PHE A 431 9.93 10.74 -41.91
N GLU A 432 9.62 11.00 -40.66
CA GLU A 432 10.37 11.81 -39.72
C GLU A 432 11.65 11.07 -39.34
N LYS A 433 12.79 11.79 -39.35
CA LYS A 433 14.10 11.26 -38.98
C LYS A 433 14.79 12.17 -37.99
N VAL A 434 15.70 11.59 -37.21
CA VAL A 434 16.63 12.34 -36.36
C VAL A 434 17.42 13.30 -37.24
N SER A 435 17.50 14.58 -36.86
CA SER A 435 18.33 15.55 -37.59
C SER A 435 19.81 15.29 -37.35
N ASP A 436 20.67 15.78 -38.25
CA ASP A 436 22.13 15.60 -38.11
C ASP A 436 22.64 16.16 -36.77
N GLU A 437 22.18 17.35 -36.37
CA GLU A 437 22.50 17.98 -35.07
C GLU A 437 22.06 17.12 -33.87
N ASP A 438 20.83 16.57 -33.90
CA ASP A 438 20.34 15.73 -32.81
C ASP A 438 21.09 14.39 -32.77
N SER A 439 21.45 13.86 -33.93
CA SER A 439 22.25 12.63 -34.07
C SER A 439 23.64 12.82 -33.48
N GLU A 440 24.34 13.91 -33.81
CA GLU A 440 25.65 14.24 -33.23
C GLU A 440 25.58 14.30 -31.70
N ASN A 441 24.56 14.97 -31.14
CA ASN A 441 24.35 15.07 -29.71
C ASN A 441 24.11 13.70 -29.04
N LEU A 442 23.32 12.82 -29.67
CA LEU A 442 23.07 11.46 -29.17
C LEU A 442 24.35 10.60 -29.18
N GLU A 443 25.23 10.80 -30.16
CA GLU A 443 26.45 10.03 -30.42
C GLU A 443 27.68 10.50 -29.62
N THR A 444 27.57 11.61 -28.87
CA THR A 444 28.64 12.11 -28.00
C THR A 444 29.05 11.10 -26.93
N ASP A 445 30.32 11.11 -26.51
CA ASP A 445 30.78 10.25 -25.42
C ASP A 445 30.16 10.69 -24.07
N LEU A 446 30.09 9.74 -23.11
CA LEU A 446 29.52 10.02 -21.80
C LEU A 446 30.43 10.96 -20.99
N THR A 447 29.89 12.07 -20.51
CA THR A 447 30.66 13.02 -19.71
C THR A 447 30.62 12.69 -18.22
N LEU A 448 31.67 13.08 -17.48
CA LEU A 448 31.68 12.95 -16.01
C LEU A 448 30.54 13.73 -15.33
N HIS A 449 30.10 14.84 -15.93
CA HIS A 449 28.99 15.62 -15.41
C HIS A 449 27.66 14.87 -15.51
N GLU A 450 27.40 14.23 -16.65
CA GLU A 450 26.22 13.37 -16.86
C GLU A 450 26.19 12.18 -15.88
N ILE A 451 27.35 11.62 -15.55
CA ILE A 451 27.51 10.52 -14.59
C ILE A 451 27.24 10.97 -13.15
N LYS A 452 27.64 12.19 -12.77
CA LYS A 452 27.50 12.71 -11.38
C LYS A 452 26.13 13.29 -11.05
N SER A 453 25.31 13.58 -12.04
CA SER A 453 23.98 14.20 -11.92
C SER A 453 22.78 13.29 -11.53
N PRO A 454 22.83 11.94 -11.54
CA PRO A 454 21.66 11.09 -11.21
C PRO A 454 21.44 10.82 -9.69
N ILE A 455 20.18 10.72 -9.26
CA ILE A 455 19.75 10.59 -7.84
C ILE A 455 19.02 9.24 -7.56
N SER A 456 19.41 8.08 -8.14
CA SER A 456 18.57 6.84 -8.07
C SER A 456 19.21 5.56 -7.48
N LEU A 457 18.42 4.78 -6.74
CA LEU A 457 18.77 3.56 -5.96
C LEU A 457 18.20 2.25 -6.59
N LEU A 458 18.89 1.64 -7.56
CA LEU A 458 18.99 0.18 -7.91
C LEU A 458 20.31 0.01 -8.68
N CYS A 459 20.71 -1.18 -9.19
CA CYS A 459 22.02 -1.43 -9.84
C CYS A 459 22.51 -0.19 -10.62
N VAL A 460 23.44 0.55 -10.00
CA VAL A 460 23.54 2.01 -10.16
C VAL A 460 24.02 2.37 -11.55
N ASP A 461 24.90 1.55 -12.11
CA ASP A 461 25.60 1.83 -13.37
C ASP A 461 24.65 1.83 -14.56
N TYR A 462 23.86 0.76 -14.71
CA TYR A 462 22.83 0.67 -15.75
C TYR A 462 21.84 1.84 -15.68
N LYS A 463 21.38 2.22 -14.48
CA LYS A 463 20.39 3.29 -14.32
C LYS A 463 20.96 4.67 -14.62
N ILE A 464 22.23 4.91 -14.30
CA ILE A 464 22.94 6.13 -14.68
C ILE A 464 22.92 6.23 -16.21
N ILE A 465 23.41 5.20 -16.90
CA ILE A 465 23.50 5.21 -18.37
C ILE A 465 22.10 5.33 -18.99
N ALA A 466 21.12 4.56 -18.52
CA ALA A 466 19.74 4.66 -18.99
C ALA A 466 19.13 6.05 -18.75
N ARG A 467 19.49 6.73 -17.65
CA ARG A 467 19.05 8.11 -17.39
C ARG A 467 19.72 9.11 -18.33
N ILE A 468 21.00 8.93 -18.64
CA ILE A 468 21.72 9.77 -19.61
C ILE A 468 21.06 9.63 -20.99
N MET A 469 20.88 8.39 -21.46
CA MET A 469 20.19 8.11 -22.74
C MET A 469 18.78 8.70 -22.76
N SER A 470 18.04 8.56 -21.65
CA SER A 470 16.71 9.17 -21.50
C SER A 470 16.73 10.69 -21.62
N ASN A 471 17.69 11.36 -20.98
CA ASN A 471 17.81 12.81 -21.02
C ASN A 471 18.15 13.31 -22.43
N ARG A 472 19.04 12.61 -23.16
CA ARG A 472 19.38 12.95 -24.55
C ARG A 472 18.16 12.74 -25.46
N LEU A 473 17.52 11.57 -25.38
CA LEU A 473 16.35 11.23 -26.20
C LEU A 473 15.16 12.18 -25.99
N LYS A 474 14.99 12.71 -24.78
CA LYS A 474 13.86 13.58 -24.41
C LYS A 474 13.72 14.84 -25.29
N PHE A 475 14.83 15.38 -25.79
CA PHE A 475 14.81 16.59 -26.64
C PHE A 475 14.57 16.31 -28.11
N VAL A 476 14.83 15.07 -28.54
CA VAL A 476 14.64 14.61 -29.93
C VAL A 476 13.20 14.17 -30.17
N LEU A 477 12.58 13.51 -29.18
CA LEU A 477 11.23 12.96 -29.29
C LEU A 477 10.13 13.92 -29.80
N PRO A 478 10.04 15.18 -29.36
CA PRO A 478 9.01 16.10 -29.86
C PRO A 478 9.04 16.30 -31.37
N LYS A 479 10.22 16.14 -32.01
CA LYS A 479 10.44 16.30 -33.45
C LYS A 479 10.11 15.04 -34.25
N LEU A 480 10.13 13.86 -33.62
CA LEU A 480 9.91 12.56 -34.27
C LEU A 480 8.48 12.04 -34.16
N VAL A 481 7.80 12.38 -33.05
CA VAL A 481 6.54 11.75 -32.64
C VAL A 481 5.37 12.71 -32.92
N SER A 482 4.31 12.18 -33.53
CA SER A 482 3.08 12.90 -33.85
C SER A 482 2.53 13.69 -32.65
N SER A 483 1.91 14.84 -32.89
CA SER A 483 1.31 15.69 -31.84
C SER A 483 0.22 14.99 -31.04
N PHE A 484 -0.33 13.89 -31.55
CA PHE A 484 -1.39 13.08 -30.95
C PHE A 484 -0.92 12.12 -29.84
N GLN A 485 0.40 11.91 -29.69
CA GLN A 485 0.98 11.14 -28.59
C GLN A 485 1.54 12.10 -27.52
N THR A 486 0.96 12.07 -26.32
CA THR A 486 1.35 13.01 -25.25
C THR A 486 2.26 12.40 -24.18
N CYS A 487 2.40 11.08 -24.13
CA CYS A 487 3.16 10.45 -23.06
C CYS A 487 4.67 10.64 -23.21
N CYS A 488 5.32 11.06 -22.12
CA CYS A 488 6.78 11.23 -22.04
C CYS A 488 7.40 12.23 -23.04
N ILE A 489 6.59 13.02 -23.75
CA ILE A 489 7.08 14.05 -24.68
C ILE A 489 7.21 15.40 -23.95
N LEU A 490 8.37 16.06 -24.11
CA LEU A 490 8.58 17.38 -23.53
C LEU A 490 7.59 18.40 -24.12
N GLY A 491 6.95 19.19 -23.24
CA GLY A 491 5.97 20.21 -23.63
C GLY A 491 4.53 19.73 -23.77
N ARG A 492 4.28 18.42 -23.76
CA ARG A 492 2.93 17.83 -23.86
C ARG A 492 2.40 17.44 -22.47
N ASP A 493 1.10 17.62 -22.24
CA ASP A 493 0.44 17.32 -20.97
C ASP A 493 -0.64 16.25 -21.17
N ILE A 494 -0.79 15.33 -20.20
CA ILE A 494 -1.84 14.31 -20.19
C ILE A 494 -3.25 14.92 -20.24
N ALA A 495 -3.42 16.12 -19.69
CA ALA A 495 -4.67 16.88 -19.75
C ALA A 495 -5.01 17.32 -21.18
N ASP A 496 -4.02 17.47 -22.07
CA ASP A 496 -4.27 17.83 -23.48
C ASP A 496 -5.07 16.70 -24.14
N THR A 497 -4.59 15.45 -24.06
CA THR A 497 -5.28 14.27 -24.62
C THR A 497 -6.69 14.11 -24.06
N THR A 498 -6.82 14.18 -22.73
CA THR A 498 -8.11 13.91 -22.08
C THR A 498 -9.13 15.00 -22.37
N SER A 499 -8.72 16.27 -22.35
CA SER A 499 -9.60 17.40 -22.72
C SER A 499 -9.98 17.34 -24.19
N SER A 500 -9.04 16.99 -25.07
CA SER A 500 -9.27 16.81 -26.52
C SER A 500 -10.37 15.78 -26.79
N ILE A 501 -10.26 14.59 -26.18
CA ILE A 501 -11.21 13.50 -26.37
C ILE A 501 -12.59 13.89 -25.84
N ARG A 502 -12.65 14.51 -24.65
CA ARG A 502 -13.92 14.96 -24.07
C ARG A 502 -14.60 16.01 -24.94
N ASP A 503 -13.86 17.05 -25.36
CA ASP A 503 -14.43 18.15 -26.13
C ASP A 503 -14.86 17.68 -27.52
N LEU A 504 -14.13 16.74 -28.12
CA LEU A 504 -14.50 16.12 -29.38
C LEU A 504 -15.80 15.31 -29.27
N ILE A 505 -15.95 14.49 -28.23
CA ILE A 505 -17.22 13.78 -27.95
C ILE A 505 -18.36 14.77 -27.79
N GLU A 506 -18.16 15.85 -27.03
CA GLU A 506 -19.20 16.86 -26.82
C GLU A 506 -19.62 17.55 -28.13
N ILE A 507 -18.69 17.88 -29.02
CA ILE A 507 -19.01 18.47 -30.33
C ILE A 507 -19.80 17.48 -31.18
N ILE A 508 -19.33 16.23 -31.27
CA ILE A 508 -19.98 15.17 -32.05
C ILE A 508 -21.43 14.95 -31.62
N GLU A 509 -21.66 14.89 -30.31
CA GLU A 509 -23.01 14.69 -29.75
C GLU A 509 -23.89 15.93 -29.92
N ASN A 510 -23.34 17.14 -29.76
CA ASN A 510 -24.12 18.37 -29.90
C ASN A 510 -24.50 18.66 -31.36
N ASP A 511 -23.62 18.34 -32.32
CA ASP A 511 -23.81 18.60 -33.75
C ASP A 511 -24.33 17.34 -34.50
N ASP A 512 -24.66 16.26 -33.78
CA ASP A 512 -25.18 14.97 -34.28
C ASP A 512 -24.37 14.31 -35.41
N LEU A 513 -23.05 14.41 -35.32
CA LEU A 513 -22.13 13.92 -36.35
C LEU A 513 -21.99 12.39 -36.27
N GLU A 514 -22.01 11.70 -37.41
CA GLU A 514 -21.72 10.25 -37.42
C GLU A 514 -20.26 10.02 -37.00
N ALA A 515 -20.05 9.31 -35.88
CA ALA A 515 -18.72 8.95 -35.43
C ALA A 515 -18.69 7.68 -34.57
N TYR A 516 -17.49 7.12 -34.44
CA TYR A 516 -17.21 5.97 -33.58
C TYR A 516 -15.90 6.24 -32.82
N LEU A 517 -15.94 6.05 -31.50
CA LEU A 517 -14.78 6.05 -30.64
C LEU A 517 -14.36 4.60 -30.38
N ILE A 518 -13.17 4.23 -30.83
CA ILE A 518 -12.55 2.92 -30.61
C ILE A 518 -11.45 3.10 -29.56
N LYS A 519 -11.64 2.51 -28.40
CA LYS A 519 -10.64 2.47 -27.35
C LYS A 519 -9.92 1.13 -27.38
N VAL A 520 -8.61 1.18 -27.59
CA VAL A 520 -7.75 0.00 -27.73
C VAL A 520 -6.94 -0.19 -26.45
N ASP A 521 -7.10 -1.34 -25.79
CA ASP A 521 -6.27 -1.81 -24.68
C ASP A 521 -5.26 -2.83 -25.22
N GLN A 522 -3.98 -2.71 -24.87
CA GLN A 522 -2.95 -3.66 -25.26
C GLN A 522 -2.63 -4.63 -24.12
N GLU A 523 -2.49 -5.92 -24.45
CA GLU A 523 -2.09 -6.93 -23.47
C GLU A 523 -0.62 -6.76 -23.06
N LYS A 524 -0.38 -6.29 -21.84
CA LYS A 524 0.97 -6.20 -21.23
C LYS A 524 1.95 -5.46 -22.16
N ALA A 525 1.56 -4.27 -22.62
CA ALA A 525 2.24 -3.50 -23.66
C ALA A 525 3.77 -3.42 -23.52
N PHE A 526 4.28 -3.10 -22.32
CA PHE A 526 5.72 -3.03 -22.07
C PHE A 526 6.41 -4.40 -22.12
N ASP A 527 5.76 -5.45 -21.60
CA ASP A 527 6.34 -6.79 -21.51
C ASP A 527 6.40 -7.49 -22.87
N LYS A 528 5.52 -7.12 -23.81
CA LYS A 528 5.45 -7.72 -25.15
C LYS A 528 6.29 -7.03 -26.22
N VAL A 529 6.94 -5.90 -25.92
CA VAL A 529 7.80 -5.23 -26.91
C VAL A 529 8.90 -6.17 -27.37
N ASP A 530 8.86 -6.54 -28.64
CA ASP A 530 9.91 -7.33 -29.28
C ASP A 530 11.15 -6.48 -29.53
N HIS A 531 12.33 -7.05 -29.24
CA HIS A 531 13.60 -6.31 -29.34
C HIS A 531 14.02 -6.11 -30.80
N ASP A 532 13.77 -7.06 -31.70
CA ASP A 532 14.10 -6.91 -33.12
C ASP A 532 13.25 -5.81 -33.74
N TYR A 533 11.94 -5.79 -33.45
CA TYR A 533 11.05 -4.72 -33.91
C TYR A 533 11.49 -3.35 -33.34
N LEU A 534 11.85 -3.27 -32.06
CA LEU A 534 12.38 -2.04 -31.46
C LEU A 534 13.59 -1.50 -32.26
N PHE A 535 14.55 -2.37 -32.62
CA PHE A 535 15.72 -1.91 -33.37
C PHE A 535 15.40 -1.54 -34.82
N LEU A 536 14.46 -2.23 -35.49
CA LEU A 536 13.96 -1.81 -36.81
C LEU A 536 13.33 -0.41 -36.77
N VAL A 537 12.56 -0.11 -35.72
CA VAL A 537 11.96 1.21 -35.51
C VAL A 537 13.05 2.27 -35.31
N LEU A 538 14.04 2.02 -34.45
CA LEU A 538 15.14 2.97 -34.22
C LEU A 538 15.97 3.21 -35.48
N GLU A 539 16.25 2.18 -36.27
CA GLU A 539 16.93 2.31 -37.56
C GLU A 539 16.09 3.14 -38.54
N LYS A 540 14.77 2.93 -38.59
CA LYS A 540 13.87 3.70 -39.46
C LYS A 540 13.84 5.19 -39.12
N PHE A 541 13.87 5.54 -37.83
CA PHE A 541 13.98 6.92 -37.37
C PHE A 541 15.39 7.53 -37.60
N GLY A 542 16.38 6.73 -37.97
CA GLY A 542 17.74 7.21 -38.27
C GLY A 542 18.62 7.44 -37.04
N PHE A 543 18.38 6.71 -35.93
CA PHE A 543 19.27 6.78 -34.78
C PHE A 543 20.67 6.26 -35.12
N GLY A 544 21.71 6.95 -34.63
CA GLY A 544 23.10 6.61 -34.89
C GLY A 544 23.59 5.29 -34.23
N PRO A 545 24.73 4.76 -34.68
CA PRO A 545 25.23 3.45 -34.27
C PRO A 545 25.64 3.37 -32.80
N LYS A 546 26.27 4.40 -32.21
CA LYS A 546 26.67 4.37 -30.79
C LYS A 546 25.45 4.39 -29.88
N PHE A 547 24.46 5.23 -30.17
CA PHE A 547 23.21 5.27 -29.41
C PHE A 547 22.53 3.90 -29.44
N MET A 548 22.39 3.31 -30.64
CA MET A 548 21.81 1.98 -30.79
C MET A 548 22.61 0.91 -30.03
N GLN A 549 23.95 0.97 -30.02
CA GLN A 549 24.80 0.05 -29.27
C GLN A 549 24.54 0.14 -27.75
N TRP A 550 24.39 1.35 -27.21
CA TRP A 550 24.01 1.54 -25.80
C TRP A 550 22.65 0.93 -25.47
N ILE A 551 21.66 1.12 -26.35
CA ILE A 551 20.35 0.50 -26.19
C ILE A 551 20.45 -1.04 -26.30
N LYS A 552 21.24 -1.59 -27.22
CA LYS A 552 21.50 -3.04 -27.35
C LYS A 552 22.06 -3.63 -26.06
N ILE A 553 23.01 -2.95 -25.41
CA ILE A 553 23.58 -3.39 -24.12
C ILE A 553 22.49 -3.54 -23.05
N PHE A 554 21.44 -2.72 -23.06
CA PHE A 554 20.37 -2.79 -22.07
C PHE A 554 19.52 -4.06 -22.18
N TYR A 555 19.48 -4.69 -23.34
CA TYR A 555 18.58 -5.82 -23.65
C TYR A 555 19.32 -7.12 -24.01
N ASN A 556 20.63 -7.07 -24.26
CA ASN A 556 21.44 -8.25 -24.56
C ASN A 556 21.57 -9.20 -23.35
N ASN A 557 21.24 -10.49 -23.54
CA ASN A 557 21.38 -11.57 -22.55
C ASN A 557 20.82 -11.26 -21.14
N VAL A 558 19.72 -10.50 -21.07
CA VAL A 558 19.14 -10.11 -19.79
C VAL A 558 18.34 -11.26 -19.18
N ASN A 559 18.56 -11.49 -17.88
CA ASN A 559 17.78 -12.43 -17.08
C ASN A 559 17.03 -11.70 -15.97
N SER A 560 15.85 -12.20 -15.60
CA SER A 560 15.00 -11.69 -14.53
C SER A 560 14.55 -12.82 -13.60
N SER A 561 14.22 -12.49 -12.36
CA SER A 561 13.62 -13.41 -11.39
C SER A 561 12.54 -12.68 -10.60
N VAL A 562 11.47 -13.37 -10.25
CA VAL A 562 10.32 -12.80 -9.57
C VAL A 562 10.42 -13.11 -8.08
N LYS A 563 10.15 -12.10 -7.26
CA LYS A 563 10.13 -12.27 -5.80
C LYS A 563 8.72 -12.53 -5.30
N CYS A 564 8.45 -13.75 -4.82
CA CYS A 564 7.19 -14.15 -4.21
C CYS A 564 7.41 -14.49 -2.73
N ASN A 565 6.61 -13.90 -1.82
CA ASN A 565 6.67 -14.18 -0.37
C ASN A 565 8.08 -14.15 0.27
N GLY A 566 9.01 -13.39 -0.30
CA GLY A 566 10.41 -13.29 0.19
C GLY A 566 11.38 -14.30 -0.43
N PHE A 567 10.90 -15.24 -1.25
CA PHE A 567 11.71 -16.14 -2.07
C PHE A 567 11.83 -15.61 -3.50
N LEU A 568 12.85 -16.08 -4.22
CA LEU A 568 13.07 -15.76 -5.64
C LEU A 568 12.77 -17.00 -6.48
N THR A 569 12.13 -16.80 -7.64
CA THR A 569 12.01 -17.86 -8.65
C THR A 569 13.36 -18.14 -9.32
N LYS A 570 13.41 -19.23 -10.10
CA LYS A 570 14.48 -19.43 -11.08
C LYS A 570 14.55 -18.27 -12.08
N TYR A 571 15.72 -18.04 -12.66
CA TYR A 571 15.94 -17.01 -13.67
C TYR A 571 15.16 -17.30 -14.95
N VAL A 572 14.59 -16.24 -15.53
CA VAL A 572 13.90 -16.22 -16.82
C VAL A 572 14.67 -15.30 -17.76
N LYS A 573 15.02 -15.79 -18.95
CA LYS A 573 15.62 -14.97 -20.01
C LYS A 573 14.57 -14.04 -20.60
N LEU A 574 14.92 -12.76 -20.78
CA LEU A 574 14.03 -11.76 -21.39
C LEU A 574 14.36 -11.62 -22.87
N ASN A 575 13.53 -12.20 -23.75
CA ASN A 575 13.71 -12.06 -25.21
C ASN A 575 12.84 -10.94 -25.81
N ASN A 576 11.77 -10.58 -25.12
CA ASN A 576 10.93 -9.42 -25.31
C ASN A 576 10.80 -8.72 -23.95
N SER A 577 10.29 -7.50 -23.95
CA SER A 577 10.09 -6.58 -22.81
C SER A 577 11.04 -5.39 -22.82
N ILE A 578 10.45 -4.22 -22.63
CA ILE A 578 11.12 -3.01 -22.15
C ILE A 578 10.90 -2.88 -20.64
N LYS A 579 11.97 -2.65 -19.89
CA LYS A 579 11.97 -2.74 -18.43
C LYS A 579 11.10 -1.63 -17.79
N GLN A 580 9.99 -2.00 -17.16
CA GLN A 580 9.17 -1.06 -16.40
C GLN A 580 9.99 -0.40 -15.26
N GLY A 581 9.89 0.93 -15.14
CA GLY A 581 10.66 1.72 -14.17
C GLY A 581 12.11 2.03 -14.57
N CYS A 582 12.53 1.64 -15.78
CA CYS A 582 13.75 2.14 -16.39
C CYS A 582 13.53 3.56 -16.95
N PRO A 583 14.49 4.51 -16.78
CA PRO A 583 14.35 5.88 -17.27
C PRO A 583 14.08 6.00 -18.78
N VAL A 584 14.71 5.17 -19.61
CA VAL A 584 14.61 5.26 -21.08
C VAL A 584 13.46 4.44 -21.66
N SER A 585 12.96 3.43 -20.94
CA SER A 585 12.01 2.45 -21.51
C SER A 585 10.68 3.06 -21.94
N ALA A 586 10.14 4.03 -21.20
CA ALA A 586 8.90 4.70 -21.61
C ALA A 586 9.07 5.54 -22.89
N LEU A 587 10.24 6.13 -23.09
CA LEU A 587 10.58 6.89 -24.30
C LEU A 587 10.72 5.96 -25.51
N LEU A 588 11.37 4.80 -25.33
CA LEU A 588 11.47 3.77 -26.36
C LEU A 588 10.11 3.17 -26.70
N TYR A 589 9.24 2.96 -25.71
CA TYR A 589 7.87 2.49 -25.96
C TYR A 589 7.12 3.42 -26.91
N VAL A 590 7.22 4.72 -26.67
CA VAL A 590 6.54 5.73 -27.49
C VAL A 590 7.02 5.66 -28.94
N LEU A 591 8.32 5.48 -29.18
CA LEU A 591 8.84 5.26 -30.53
C LEU A 591 8.30 3.97 -31.16
N VAL A 592 8.25 2.87 -30.40
CA VAL A 592 7.71 1.57 -30.86
C VAL A 592 6.24 1.67 -31.25
N ALA A 593 5.46 2.48 -30.52
CA ALA A 593 4.03 2.69 -30.77
C ALA A 593 3.75 3.70 -31.90
N GLU A 594 4.70 4.58 -32.23
CA GLU A 594 4.50 5.66 -33.21
C GLU A 594 4.14 5.17 -34.63
N PRO A 595 4.71 4.07 -35.17
CA PRO A 595 4.28 3.53 -36.47
C PRO A 595 2.78 3.24 -36.57
N LEU A 596 2.14 2.78 -35.47
CA LEU A 596 0.69 2.59 -35.44
C LEU A 596 -0.04 3.94 -35.59
N GLY A 597 0.39 4.96 -34.83
CA GLY A 597 -0.21 6.29 -34.88
C GLY A 597 -0.11 6.90 -36.27
N GLN A 598 1.08 6.81 -36.88
CA GLN A 598 1.33 7.32 -38.24
C GLN A 598 0.53 6.55 -39.30
N ALA A 599 0.44 5.22 -39.19
CA ALA A 599 -0.37 4.41 -40.10
C ALA A 599 -1.85 4.80 -40.05
N ILE A 600 -2.42 5.06 -38.86
CA ILE A 600 -3.81 5.53 -38.73
C ILE A 600 -3.99 6.94 -39.30
N ILE A 601 -3.08 7.86 -38.98
CA ILE A 601 -3.17 9.27 -39.41
C ILE A 601 -3.09 9.37 -40.94
N LYS A 602 -2.10 8.71 -41.54
CA LYS A 602 -1.76 8.83 -42.97
C LYS A 602 -2.58 7.92 -43.88
N ASN A 603 -3.29 6.91 -43.36
CA ASN A 603 -4.14 6.06 -44.18
C ASN A 603 -5.41 6.84 -44.63
N GLU A 604 -5.52 7.06 -45.94
CA GLU A 604 -6.63 7.77 -46.59
C GLU A 604 -7.97 7.03 -46.48
N ASN A 605 -7.94 5.70 -46.32
CA ASN A 605 -9.15 4.89 -46.15
C ASN A 605 -9.77 5.01 -44.75
N ILE A 606 -9.04 5.61 -43.80
CA ILE A 606 -9.54 5.92 -42.46
C ILE A 606 -9.90 7.39 -42.43
N GLN A 607 -11.19 7.72 -42.40
CA GLN A 607 -11.65 9.11 -42.39
C GLN A 607 -11.80 9.62 -40.96
N SER A 608 -11.30 10.83 -40.70
CA SER A 608 -11.55 11.54 -39.43
C SER A 608 -12.97 12.06 -39.37
N VAL A 609 -13.40 12.39 -38.15
CA VAL A 609 -14.64 13.15 -37.94
C VAL A 609 -14.48 14.55 -38.53
N ASN A 610 -15.44 14.97 -39.35
CA ASN A 610 -15.44 16.30 -39.95
C ASN A 610 -15.98 17.32 -38.92
N ILE A 611 -15.09 18.08 -38.30
CA ILE A 611 -15.47 19.08 -37.30
C ILE A 611 -15.79 20.39 -38.03
N PRO A 612 -17.00 20.96 -37.87
CA PRO A 612 -17.36 22.20 -38.53
C PRO A 612 -16.36 23.33 -38.23
N LYS A 613 -15.90 24.03 -39.27
CA LYS A 613 -14.97 25.17 -39.19
C LYS A 613 -13.58 24.82 -38.60
N SER A 614 -13.17 23.55 -38.70
CA SER A 614 -11.85 23.10 -38.29
C SER A 614 -11.24 22.20 -39.35
N ASN A 615 -9.96 22.39 -39.65
CA ASN A 615 -9.19 21.51 -40.53
C ASN A 615 -8.49 20.38 -39.75
N VAL A 616 -8.82 20.18 -38.47
CA VAL A 616 -8.13 19.19 -37.64
C VAL A 616 -8.52 17.76 -38.00
N ASN A 617 -7.51 17.02 -38.46
CA ASN A 617 -7.60 15.60 -38.79
C ASN A 617 -7.33 14.74 -37.55
N ALA A 618 -8.22 14.80 -36.56
CA ALA A 618 -8.09 14.07 -35.30
C ALA A 618 -8.56 12.61 -35.42
N LYS A 619 -7.71 11.72 -35.95
CA LYS A 619 -8.02 10.28 -36.07
C LYS A 619 -7.63 9.47 -34.83
N ILE A 620 -6.57 9.85 -34.14
CA ILE A 620 -6.01 9.05 -33.04
C ILE A 620 -5.52 9.95 -31.91
N PHE A 621 -5.66 9.50 -30.68
CA PHE A 621 -5.11 10.12 -29.48
C PHE A 621 -4.46 9.04 -28.62
N GLN A 622 -3.18 9.22 -28.32
CA GLN A 622 -2.39 8.25 -27.57
C GLN A 622 -1.77 8.87 -26.32
N HIS A 623 -1.71 8.08 -25.27
CA HIS A 623 -0.89 8.34 -24.11
C HIS A 623 -0.20 7.04 -23.71
N ALA A 624 0.99 6.80 -24.27
CA ALA A 624 1.65 5.50 -24.26
C ALA A 624 0.74 4.44 -24.91
N ASP A 625 0.36 3.39 -24.19
CA ASP A 625 -0.44 2.28 -24.68
C ASP A 625 -1.95 2.59 -24.74
N ASP A 626 -2.43 3.54 -23.92
CA ASP A 626 -3.82 4.02 -23.97
C ASP A 626 -4.08 4.71 -25.32
N THR A 627 -4.77 4.02 -26.22
CA THR A 627 -5.03 4.46 -27.59
C THR A 627 -6.52 4.64 -27.84
N ASN A 628 -6.92 5.84 -28.28
CA ASN A 628 -8.30 6.21 -28.58
C ASN A 628 -8.37 6.68 -30.03
N ILE A 629 -9.16 6.02 -30.87
CA ILE A 629 -9.27 6.28 -32.31
C ILE A 629 -10.68 6.79 -32.59
N PHE A 630 -10.78 7.88 -33.37
CA PHE A 630 -12.03 8.45 -33.85
C PHE A 630 -12.15 8.23 -35.35
N THR A 631 -13.30 7.71 -35.78
CA THR A 631 -13.61 7.48 -37.19
C THR A 631 -14.99 8.00 -37.53
N SER A 632 -15.19 8.52 -38.74
CA SER A 632 -16.48 9.08 -39.17
C SER A 632 -17.50 8.06 -39.71
N ASN A 633 -17.08 6.84 -40.03
CA ASN A 633 -17.97 5.82 -40.60
C ASN A 633 -17.50 4.39 -40.34
N LYS A 634 -18.41 3.44 -40.55
CA LYS A 634 -18.15 2.00 -40.38
C LYS A 634 -17.05 1.43 -41.27
N LYS A 635 -16.88 1.97 -42.49
CA LYS A 635 -15.79 1.54 -43.38
C LYS A 635 -14.43 1.86 -42.73
N SER A 636 -14.30 3.06 -42.18
CA SER A 636 -13.10 3.51 -41.45
C SER A 636 -12.86 2.69 -40.17
N VAL A 637 -13.92 2.25 -39.47
CA VAL A 637 -13.82 1.29 -38.35
C VAL A 637 -13.14 -0.01 -38.82
N ASN A 638 -13.63 -0.62 -39.90
CA ASN A 638 -13.06 -1.86 -40.43
C ASN A 638 -11.59 -1.70 -40.88
N GLU A 639 -11.27 -0.60 -41.56
CA GLU A 639 -9.89 -0.30 -41.97
C GLU A 639 -8.96 -0.07 -40.76
N THR A 640 -9.46 0.56 -39.70
CA THR A 640 -8.73 0.71 -38.43
C THR A 640 -8.33 -0.65 -37.86
N PHE A 641 -9.23 -1.63 -37.84
CA PHE A 641 -8.91 -2.98 -37.36
C PHE A 641 -7.92 -3.72 -38.25
N LYS A 642 -7.90 -3.47 -39.56
CA LYS A 642 -6.86 -4.00 -40.45
C LYS A 642 -5.48 -3.45 -40.09
N VAL A 643 -5.36 -2.14 -39.89
CA VAL A 643 -4.10 -1.49 -39.48
C VAL A 643 -3.65 -2.00 -38.09
N LEU A 644 -4.59 -2.17 -37.16
CA LEU A 644 -4.31 -2.72 -35.84
C LEU A 644 -3.80 -4.17 -35.89
N ASN A 645 -4.35 -5.01 -36.77
CA ASN A 645 -3.85 -6.37 -37.00
C ASN A 645 -2.46 -6.34 -37.66
N LEU A 646 -2.25 -5.49 -38.67
CA LEU A 646 -0.95 -5.28 -39.31
C LEU A 646 0.12 -4.90 -38.27
N TYR A 647 -0.18 -3.94 -37.40
CA TYR A 647 0.72 -3.55 -36.31
C TYR A 647 0.99 -4.69 -35.32
N SER A 648 -0.03 -5.50 -35.01
CA SER A 648 0.14 -6.66 -34.12
C SER A 648 1.08 -7.71 -34.70
N GLU A 649 0.96 -8.01 -36.01
CA GLU A 649 1.85 -8.94 -36.73
C GLU A 649 3.29 -8.40 -36.88
N ALA A 650 3.42 -7.08 -37.08
CA ALA A 650 4.70 -6.40 -37.22
C ALA A 650 5.50 -6.30 -35.91
N SER A 651 4.82 -5.95 -34.81
CA SER A 651 5.46 -5.55 -33.55
C SER A 651 5.44 -6.62 -32.45
N GLY A 652 4.62 -7.67 -32.62
CA GLY A 652 4.32 -8.63 -31.55
C GLY A 652 3.35 -8.08 -30.48
N ALA A 653 2.88 -6.84 -30.62
CA ALA A 653 1.83 -6.30 -29.78
C ALA A 653 0.53 -7.09 -29.96
N LYS A 654 -0.29 -7.15 -28.90
CA LYS A 654 -1.57 -7.85 -28.97
C LYS A 654 -2.66 -7.03 -28.32
N ILE A 655 -3.77 -6.88 -29.03
CA ILE A 655 -4.94 -6.16 -28.56
C ILE A 655 -5.71 -7.02 -27.57
N ASN A 656 -6.06 -6.44 -26.44
CA ASN A 656 -6.94 -7.03 -25.46
C ASN A 656 -8.40 -6.80 -25.85
N ARG A 657 -8.91 -7.65 -26.74
CA ARG A 657 -10.28 -7.57 -27.27
C ARG A 657 -11.39 -7.50 -26.20
N GLN A 658 -11.16 -8.09 -25.02
CA GLN A 658 -12.12 -8.07 -23.91
C GLN A 658 -12.16 -6.74 -23.14
N LYS A 659 -11.07 -5.96 -23.20
CA LYS A 659 -10.95 -4.66 -22.54
C LYS A 659 -11.05 -3.48 -23.50
N SER A 660 -10.73 -3.70 -24.76
CA SER A 660 -11.01 -2.76 -25.84
C SER A 660 -12.52 -2.61 -26.00
N GLU A 661 -12.96 -1.39 -26.30
CA GLU A 661 -14.37 -1.09 -26.45
C GLU A 661 -14.61 -0.11 -27.59
N ILE A 662 -15.80 -0.16 -28.17
CA ILE A 662 -16.27 0.77 -29.20
C ILE A 662 -17.56 1.46 -28.74
N MET A 663 -17.62 2.78 -28.92
CA MET A 663 -18.78 3.61 -28.64
C MET A 663 -19.19 4.31 -29.94
N SER A 664 -20.41 4.07 -30.42
CA SER A 664 -21.02 4.89 -31.47
C SER A 664 -21.35 6.26 -30.89
N LEU A 665 -21.16 7.35 -31.62
CA LEU A 665 -21.41 8.73 -31.18
C LEU A 665 -22.27 9.47 -32.22
N GLY A 666 -23.00 10.48 -31.78
CA GLY A 666 -23.96 11.25 -32.59
C GLY A 666 -24.96 10.32 -33.29
N SER A 667 -25.11 10.50 -34.61
CA SER A 667 -25.96 9.68 -35.48
C SER A 667 -25.36 8.30 -35.82
N GLY A 668 -24.15 8.00 -35.33
CA GLY A 668 -23.49 6.71 -35.51
C GLY A 668 -24.26 5.54 -34.88
N SER A 669 -24.30 4.41 -35.58
CA SER A 669 -24.92 3.18 -35.07
C SER A 669 -24.11 1.97 -35.50
N ILE A 670 -23.87 1.03 -34.59
CA ILE A 670 -23.19 -0.24 -34.90
C ILE A 670 -24.07 -1.40 -34.45
N THR A 671 -24.23 -2.39 -35.32
CA THR A 671 -25.06 -3.58 -35.05
C THR A 671 -24.27 -4.63 -34.28
N ASP A 672 -24.97 -5.50 -33.54
CA ASP A 672 -24.31 -6.59 -32.80
C ASP A 672 -23.55 -7.54 -33.74
N SER A 673 -24.08 -7.78 -34.94
CA SER A 673 -23.38 -8.60 -35.95
C SER A 673 -22.05 -8.00 -36.43
N GLU A 674 -21.93 -6.67 -36.47
CA GLU A 674 -20.68 -5.98 -36.81
C GLU A 674 -19.70 -6.05 -35.63
N LEU A 675 -20.22 -5.90 -34.40
CA LEU A 675 -19.42 -6.03 -33.18
C LEU A 675 -18.84 -7.44 -33.01
N ASP A 676 -19.62 -8.47 -33.31
CA ASP A 676 -19.19 -9.87 -33.26
C ASP A 676 -18.03 -10.15 -34.24
N LYS A 677 -18.08 -9.58 -35.45
CA LYS A 677 -16.98 -9.67 -36.43
C LYS A 677 -15.71 -9.00 -35.94
N LEU A 678 -15.84 -7.84 -35.28
CA LEU A 678 -14.72 -7.09 -34.72
C LEU A 678 -14.20 -7.70 -33.41
N GLN A 679 -15.00 -8.56 -32.76
CA GLN A 679 -14.72 -9.17 -31.47
C GLN A 679 -14.33 -8.11 -30.43
N ILE A 680 -15.10 -7.02 -30.33
CA ILE A 680 -14.83 -5.92 -29.40
C ILE A 680 -16.08 -5.61 -28.57
N LYS A 681 -15.89 -5.17 -27.33
CA LYS A 681 -16.98 -4.84 -26.43
C LYS A 681 -17.70 -3.56 -26.87
N LYS A 682 -19.03 -3.57 -26.88
CA LYS A 682 -19.85 -2.36 -27.03
C LYS A 682 -19.84 -1.52 -25.75
N CYS A 683 -19.64 -0.22 -25.88
CA CYS A 683 -19.77 0.76 -24.81
C CYS A 683 -20.96 1.68 -25.12
N GLU A 684 -22.00 1.64 -24.28
CA GLU A 684 -23.26 2.33 -24.57
C GLU A 684 -23.16 3.84 -24.38
N ASN A 685 -22.77 4.29 -23.17
CA ASN A 685 -22.92 5.69 -22.77
C ASN A 685 -21.67 6.34 -22.19
N VAL A 686 -20.85 5.60 -21.44
CA VAL A 686 -19.71 6.17 -20.69
C VAL A 686 -18.52 5.24 -20.70
N THR A 687 -17.36 5.77 -21.09
CA THR A 687 -16.05 5.12 -21.00
C THR A 687 -15.12 5.91 -20.08
N LYS A 688 -13.99 5.32 -19.71
CA LYS A 688 -12.94 5.94 -18.91
C LYS A 688 -11.66 6.07 -19.72
N VAL A 689 -11.18 7.30 -19.84
CA VAL A 689 -9.97 7.69 -20.55
C VAL A 689 -9.03 8.39 -19.56
N LEU A 690 -7.82 7.85 -19.37
CA LEU A 690 -6.77 8.43 -18.52
C LEU A 690 -7.26 8.85 -17.13
N GLY A 691 -8.19 8.07 -16.55
CA GLY A 691 -8.74 8.31 -15.22
C GLY A 691 -9.94 9.25 -15.14
N ILE A 692 -10.45 9.77 -16.26
CA ILE A 692 -11.64 10.61 -16.39
C ILE A 692 -12.73 9.84 -17.18
N TYR A 693 -13.97 9.90 -16.71
CA TYR A 693 -15.14 9.38 -17.41
C TYR A 693 -15.62 10.38 -18.47
N VAL A 694 -15.82 9.90 -19.69
CA VAL A 694 -16.29 10.65 -20.87
C VAL A 694 -17.29 9.80 -21.65
N GLY A 695 -18.18 10.44 -22.40
CA GLY A 695 -19.20 9.75 -23.20
C GLY A 695 -20.44 10.62 -23.43
N LYS A 696 -21.52 9.99 -23.88
CA LYS A 696 -22.80 10.63 -24.23
C LYS A 696 -23.54 11.21 -23.04
N ASP A 697 -23.53 10.46 -21.94
CA ASP A 697 -24.24 10.84 -20.72
C ASP A 697 -23.38 11.80 -19.87
N LYS A 698 -23.57 13.11 -20.10
CA LYS A 698 -22.81 14.18 -19.43
C LYS A 698 -23.04 14.17 -17.91
N GLU A 699 -24.27 13.92 -17.45
CA GLU A 699 -24.61 13.93 -16.03
C GLU A 699 -23.96 12.75 -15.29
N LEU A 700 -24.01 11.56 -15.89
CA LEU A 700 -23.35 10.37 -15.34
C LEU A 700 -21.84 10.53 -15.34
N CYS A 701 -21.25 11.10 -16.39
CA CYS A 701 -19.81 11.39 -16.44
C CYS A 701 -19.39 12.33 -15.30
N GLU A 702 -20.12 13.44 -15.10
CA GLU A 702 -19.84 14.39 -14.00
C GLU A 702 -19.93 13.71 -12.63
N LEU A 703 -21.00 12.94 -12.40
CA LEU A 703 -21.21 12.22 -11.15
C LEU A 703 -20.06 11.25 -10.86
N LEU A 704 -19.68 10.41 -11.82
CA LEU A 704 -18.64 9.39 -11.66
C LEU A 704 -17.25 10.02 -11.46
N ASN A 705 -16.95 11.11 -12.17
CA ASN A 705 -15.67 11.81 -12.06
C ASN A 705 -15.42 12.38 -10.64
N TRP A 706 -16.47 12.86 -9.96
CA TRP A 706 -16.34 13.48 -8.64
C TRP A 706 -16.58 12.50 -7.49
N LYS A 707 -17.57 11.60 -7.59
CA LYS A 707 -17.95 10.66 -6.51
C LYS A 707 -16.78 9.80 -6.05
N ASP A 708 -16.02 9.22 -6.99
CA ASP A 708 -14.88 8.36 -6.70
C ASP A 708 -13.73 9.13 -6.03
N LYS A 709 -13.50 10.38 -6.44
CA LYS A 709 -12.44 11.24 -5.88
C LYS A 709 -12.78 11.64 -4.45
N ILE A 710 -14.02 12.06 -4.21
CA ILE A 710 -14.50 12.42 -2.87
C ILE A 710 -14.46 11.22 -1.93
N LYS A 711 -14.88 10.03 -2.36
CA LYS A 711 -14.78 8.79 -1.57
C LYS A 711 -13.34 8.52 -1.14
N LYS A 712 -12.38 8.58 -2.07
CA LYS A 712 -10.95 8.38 -1.78
C LYS A 712 -10.40 9.44 -0.81
N ILE A 713 -10.78 10.71 -0.98
CA ILE A 713 -10.39 11.79 -0.07
C ILE A 713 -10.91 11.53 1.34
N LYS A 714 -12.20 11.19 1.49
CA LYS A 714 -12.80 10.84 2.79
C LYS A 714 -12.06 9.67 3.46
N THR A 715 -11.69 8.64 2.70
CA THR A 715 -10.89 7.52 3.21
C THR A 715 -9.50 7.96 3.70
N ILE A 716 -8.78 8.77 2.93
CA ILE A 716 -7.45 9.28 3.33
C ILE A 716 -7.55 10.13 4.59
N LEU A 717 -8.52 11.04 4.65
CA LEU A 717 -8.74 11.90 5.80
C LEU A 717 -9.19 11.14 7.02
N PHE A 718 -10.01 10.08 6.87
CA PHE A 718 -10.36 9.17 7.96
C PHE A 718 -9.11 8.54 8.60
N PHE A 719 -8.16 8.05 7.79
CA PHE A 719 -6.91 7.52 8.32
C PHE A 719 -5.98 8.61 8.88
N SER A 720 -6.00 9.80 8.29
CA SER A 720 -5.17 10.92 8.73
C SER A 720 -5.68 11.52 10.06
N ASN A 721 -6.99 11.49 10.30
CA ASN A 721 -7.60 11.92 11.58
C ASN A 721 -7.27 11.01 12.76
N LYS A 722 -6.85 9.77 12.49
CA LYS A 722 -6.37 8.85 13.54
C LYS A 722 -4.92 9.13 13.96
N ARG A 723 -4.29 10.10 13.33
CA ARG A 723 -2.95 10.57 13.67
C ARG A 723 -3.13 11.86 14.46
N ASP A 724 -2.45 12.01 15.59
CA ASP A 724 -2.43 13.24 16.39
C ASP A 724 -1.65 14.35 15.68
N LEU A 725 -2.19 14.81 14.55
CA LEU A 725 -1.56 15.81 13.70
C LEU A 725 -1.75 17.20 14.30
N THR A 726 -0.66 17.95 14.35
CA THR A 726 -0.69 19.39 14.63
C THR A 726 -1.48 20.13 13.53
N LEU A 727 -1.88 21.37 13.79
CA LEU A 727 -2.55 22.20 12.78
C LEU A 727 -1.72 22.37 11.48
N PRO A 728 -0.41 22.65 11.53
CA PRO A 728 0.45 22.63 10.34
C PRO A 728 0.54 21.25 9.66
N GLY A 729 0.55 20.17 10.43
CA GLY A 729 0.52 18.80 9.89
C GLY A 729 -0.77 18.51 9.11
N ARG A 730 -1.92 18.95 9.62
CA ARG A 730 -3.22 18.85 8.93
C ARG A 730 -3.26 19.70 7.66
N ALA A 731 -2.77 20.94 7.70
CA ALA A 731 -2.64 21.78 6.52
C ALA A 731 -1.76 21.12 5.45
N THR A 732 -0.65 20.51 5.86
CA THR A 732 0.25 19.77 4.96
C THR A 732 -0.44 18.57 4.31
N VAL A 733 -1.21 17.78 5.07
CA VAL A 733 -2.01 16.67 4.51
C VAL A 733 -3.01 17.18 3.48
N LEU A 734 -3.72 18.28 3.76
CA LEU A 734 -4.68 18.86 2.84
C LEU A 734 -4.01 19.30 1.54
N THR A 735 -2.91 20.05 1.62
CA THR A 735 -2.22 20.55 0.42
C THR A 735 -1.53 19.43 -0.36
N SER A 736 -0.76 18.57 0.31
CA SER A 736 0.10 17.57 -0.35
C SER A 736 -0.63 16.29 -0.78
N LEU A 737 -1.68 15.87 -0.05
CA LEU A 737 -2.38 14.62 -0.32
C LEU A 737 -3.78 14.83 -0.90
N ILE A 738 -4.53 15.84 -0.43
CA ILE A 738 -5.92 16.02 -0.87
C ILE A 738 -5.96 16.86 -2.15
N MET A 739 -5.42 18.08 -2.10
CA MET A 739 -5.48 19.01 -3.23
C MET A 739 -4.76 18.46 -4.46
N SER A 740 -3.58 17.87 -4.29
CA SER A 740 -2.81 17.23 -5.38
C SER A 740 -3.60 16.18 -6.17
N ARG A 741 -4.52 15.45 -5.53
CA ARG A 741 -5.36 14.42 -6.17
C ARG A 741 -6.51 15.00 -7.00
N LEU A 742 -6.90 16.23 -6.73
CA LEU A 742 -7.97 16.94 -7.41
C LEU A 742 -7.47 17.70 -8.64
N TYR A 743 -6.20 18.12 -8.64
CA TYR A 743 -5.61 18.98 -9.67
C TYR A 743 -5.81 18.48 -11.10
N TYR A 744 -5.55 17.21 -11.35
CA TYR A 744 -5.78 16.64 -12.68
C TYR A 744 -7.26 16.72 -13.10
N THR A 745 -8.18 16.35 -12.19
CA THR A 745 -9.62 16.37 -12.48
C THR A 745 -10.16 17.78 -12.68
N VAL A 746 -9.72 18.80 -11.92
CA VAL A 746 -10.14 20.21 -12.15
C VAL A 746 -9.49 20.84 -13.38
N THR A 747 -8.37 20.29 -13.86
CA THR A 747 -7.72 20.76 -15.09
C THR A 747 -8.55 20.34 -16.30
N VAL A 748 -9.06 19.11 -16.25
CA VAL A 748 -9.95 18.58 -17.29
C VAL A 748 -11.39 19.03 -16.99
N CYS A 749 -12.08 18.43 -16.02
CA CYS A 749 -13.52 18.57 -15.80
C CYS A 749 -13.98 19.90 -15.15
N PRO A 750 -15.25 20.30 -15.40
CA PRO A 750 -15.95 21.28 -14.55
C PRO A 750 -15.91 20.88 -13.09
N LEU A 751 -15.81 21.86 -12.18
CA LEU A 751 -16.02 21.68 -10.74
C LEU A 751 -17.44 22.16 -10.37
N PRO A 752 -18.41 21.25 -10.14
CA PRO A 752 -19.77 21.63 -9.78
C PRO A 752 -19.81 22.32 -8.42
N GLU A 753 -20.68 23.31 -8.26
CA GLU A 753 -20.80 24.09 -7.01
C GLU A 753 -21.13 23.20 -5.80
N LYS A 754 -21.94 22.15 -5.99
CA LYS A 754 -22.22 21.14 -4.95
C LYS A 754 -20.93 20.45 -4.48
N VAL A 755 -20.07 20.05 -5.41
CA VAL A 755 -18.82 19.35 -5.12
C VAL A 755 -17.78 20.29 -4.50
N LYS A 756 -17.68 21.52 -5.00
CA LYS A 756 -16.85 22.58 -4.41
C LYS A 756 -17.20 22.80 -2.94
N ASN A 757 -18.48 22.95 -2.63
CA ASN A 757 -18.95 23.14 -1.26
C ASN A 757 -18.69 21.91 -0.38
N GLU A 758 -18.89 20.70 -0.92
CA GLU A 758 -18.53 19.47 -0.21
C GLU A 758 -17.04 19.40 0.12
N ILE A 759 -16.14 19.72 -0.82
CA ILE A 759 -14.69 19.75 -0.60
C ILE A 759 -14.34 20.77 0.48
N ARG A 760 -14.90 21.99 0.43
CA ARG A 760 -14.67 23.02 1.45
C ARG A 760 -15.08 22.54 2.84
N LEU A 761 -16.24 21.91 2.96
CA LEU A 761 -16.70 21.33 4.23
C LEU A 761 -15.77 20.23 4.73
N ILE A 762 -15.30 19.34 3.85
CA ILE A 762 -14.35 18.28 4.19
C ILE A 762 -13.04 18.89 4.71
N VAL A 763 -12.51 19.92 4.03
CA VAL A 763 -11.28 20.62 4.42
C VAL A 763 -11.44 21.24 5.81
N ILE A 764 -12.51 21.99 6.04
CA ILE A 764 -12.79 22.66 7.32
C ILE A 764 -12.95 21.63 8.45
N LYS A 765 -13.77 20.59 8.23
CA LYS A 765 -13.99 19.53 9.22
C LYS A 765 -12.70 18.82 9.62
N PHE A 766 -11.84 18.53 8.65
CA PHE A 766 -10.54 17.91 8.92
C PHE A 766 -9.59 18.86 9.66
N LEU A 767 -9.45 20.10 9.16
CA LEU A 767 -8.55 21.09 9.73
C LEU A 767 -8.90 21.45 11.17
N TRP A 768 -10.18 21.44 11.53
CA TRP A 768 -10.67 21.77 12.87
C TRP A 768 -11.13 20.56 13.69
N GLN A 769 -10.93 19.32 13.23
CA GLN A 769 -11.32 18.10 13.96
C GLN A 769 -12.82 18.09 14.35
N ASN A 770 -13.69 18.52 13.44
CA ASN A 770 -15.13 18.69 13.68
C ASN A 770 -15.50 19.68 14.81
N LYS A 771 -14.55 20.47 15.32
CA LYS A 771 -14.82 21.60 16.21
C LYS A 771 -15.25 22.82 15.41
N SER A 772 -15.89 23.78 16.09
CA SER A 772 -16.24 25.08 15.51
C SER A 772 -15.00 25.74 14.91
N HIS A 773 -15.09 26.19 13.66
CA HIS A 773 -14.02 26.95 13.02
C HIS A 773 -13.76 28.24 13.79
N LEU A 774 -12.49 28.53 14.08
CA LEU A 774 -12.10 29.74 14.84
C LEU A 774 -11.78 30.92 13.92
N VAL A 775 -11.62 30.66 12.61
CA VAL A 775 -11.17 31.63 11.61
C VAL A 775 -11.90 31.40 10.29
N LYS A 776 -12.18 32.48 9.54
CA LYS A 776 -12.77 32.42 8.19
C LYS A 776 -11.89 31.59 7.24
N TYR A 777 -12.53 30.82 6.35
CA TYR A 777 -11.83 29.96 5.39
C TYR A 777 -10.82 30.70 4.51
N GLN A 778 -11.14 31.92 4.08
CA GLN A 778 -10.23 32.75 3.27
C GLN A 778 -8.92 33.06 3.99
N SER A 779 -8.97 33.33 5.30
CA SER A 779 -7.77 33.58 6.10
C SER A 779 -6.93 32.31 6.27
N VAL A 780 -7.56 31.14 6.32
CA VAL A 780 -6.86 29.84 6.37
C VAL A 780 -6.09 29.54 5.09
N VAL A 781 -6.64 29.92 3.93
CA VAL A 781 -6.05 29.72 2.59
C VAL A 781 -4.85 30.66 2.35
N GLY A 782 -4.80 31.80 3.05
CA GLY A 782 -3.74 32.82 2.89
C GLY A 782 -2.32 32.31 3.11
N THR A 783 -1.34 33.12 2.70
CA THR A 783 0.07 32.78 2.86
C THR A 783 0.46 32.78 4.34
N LYS A 784 1.56 32.10 4.69
CA LYS A 784 2.06 32.10 6.08
C LYS A 784 2.44 33.51 6.56
N LEU A 785 2.90 34.37 5.65
CA LEU A 785 3.27 35.76 5.96
C LEU A 785 2.05 36.61 6.33
N GLU A 786 0.90 36.33 5.75
CA GLU A 786 -0.37 37.01 6.02
C GLU A 786 -1.17 36.33 7.16
N GLY A 787 -0.55 35.43 7.92
CA GLY A 787 -1.18 34.70 9.03
C GLY A 787 -2.01 33.47 8.62
N GLY A 788 -1.95 33.04 7.36
CA GLY A 788 -2.64 31.86 6.84
C GLY A 788 -1.83 30.56 6.93
N LEU A 789 -2.42 29.45 6.50
CA LEU A 789 -1.82 28.11 6.57
C LEU A 789 -1.27 27.60 5.22
N ASN A 790 -1.30 28.43 4.18
CA ASN A 790 -0.86 28.07 2.82
C ASN A 790 -1.59 26.83 2.26
N ILE A 791 -2.89 26.73 2.56
CA ILE A 791 -3.76 25.66 2.04
C ILE A 791 -4.28 26.09 0.67
N SER A 792 -3.97 25.33 -0.37
CA SER A 792 -4.42 25.65 -1.73
C SER A 792 -5.95 25.66 -1.82
N ASP A 793 -6.55 26.78 -2.22
CA ASP A 793 -7.95 26.83 -2.63
C ASP A 793 -8.11 26.16 -4.00
N ILE A 794 -8.97 25.13 -4.05
CA ILE A 794 -9.15 24.31 -5.25
C ILE A 794 -9.77 25.09 -6.41
N PHE A 795 -10.63 26.08 -6.13
CA PHE A 795 -11.27 26.90 -7.14
C PHE A 795 -10.30 27.91 -7.73
N LEU A 796 -9.49 28.59 -6.90
CA LEU A 796 -8.41 29.45 -7.39
C LEU A 796 -7.38 28.64 -8.17
N LYS A 797 -7.07 27.41 -7.73
CA LYS A 797 -6.13 26.55 -8.46
C LYS A 797 -6.70 26.09 -9.80
N MET A 798 -7.99 25.77 -9.87
CA MET A 798 -8.69 25.48 -11.12
C MET A 798 -8.59 26.68 -12.09
N GLN A 799 -8.89 27.89 -11.62
CA GLN A 799 -8.75 29.11 -12.44
C GLN A 799 -7.32 29.29 -12.93
N ALA A 800 -6.33 29.11 -12.06
CA ALA A 800 -4.91 29.20 -12.42
C ALA A 800 -4.50 28.15 -13.46
N PHE A 801 -4.98 26.89 -13.35
CA PHE A 801 -4.73 25.87 -14.36
C PHE A 801 -5.37 26.20 -15.70
N ARG A 802 -6.59 26.76 -15.69
CA ARG A 802 -7.26 27.22 -16.91
C ARG A 802 -6.53 28.38 -17.58
N LEU A 803 -6.02 29.34 -16.80
CA LEU A 803 -5.18 30.42 -17.32
C LEU A 803 -3.85 29.91 -17.87
N LYS A 804 -3.22 28.94 -17.19
CA LYS A 804 -2.02 28.27 -17.69
C LYS A 804 -2.28 27.54 -19.00
N PHE A 805 -3.43 26.87 -19.10
CA PHE A 805 -3.88 26.22 -20.33
C PHE A 805 -4.05 27.25 -21.45
N LEU A 806 -4.83 28.30 -21.24
CA LEU A 806 -5.00 29.40 -22.20
C LEU A 806 -3.67 29.99 -22.66
N LYS A 807 -2.76 30.32 -21.73
CA LYS A 807 -1.44 30.84 -22.07
C LYS A 807 -0.67 29.90 -23.01
N LYS A 808 -0.75 28.59 -22.79
CA LYS A 808 -0.10 27.57 -23.63
C LYS A 808 -0.68 27.54 -25.05
N TYR A 809 -1.98 27.70 -25.25
CA TYR A 809 -2.61 27.63 -26.58
C TYR A 809 -2.59 28.96 -27.34
N LEU A 810 -2.42 30.07 -26.62
CA LEU A 810 -2.18 31.38 -27.21
C LEU A 810 -0.71 31.60 -27.59
N ASP A 811 0.18 30.69 -27.20
CA ASP A 811 1.60 30.73 -27.57
C ASP A 811 1.76 30.28 -29.03
N PRO A 812 2.24 31.15 -29.93
CA PRO A 812 2.43 30.82 -31.35
C PRO A 812 3.38 29.64 -31.57
N GLU A 813 4.33 29.41 -30.65
CA GLU A 813 5.29 28.31 -30.71
C GLU A 813 4.73 26.97 -30.21
N CYS A 814 3.47 26.94 -29.76
CA CYS A 814 2.84 25.75 -29.22
C CYS A 814 2.56 24.71 -30.31
N GLN A 815 3.27 23.59 -30.30
CA GLN A 815 3.02 22.45 -31.20
C GLN A 815 1.80 21.59 -30.81
N SER A 816 0.86 22.14 -30.05
CA SER A 816 -0.33 21.39 -29.62
C SER A 816 -1.32 21.20 -30.77
N ILE A 817 -2.10 20.12 -30.70
CA ILE A 817 -3.15 19.73 -31.67
C ILE A 817 -4.15 20.87 -31.94
N TRP A 818 -4.27 21.85 -31.03
CA TRP A 818 -5.28 22.92 -31.07
C TRP A 818 -4.68 24.32 -31.35
N ASN A 819 -3.43 24.43 -31.82
CA ASN A 819 -2.87 25.73 -32.19
C ASN A 819 -3.62 26.33 -33.40
N GLY A 820 -3.97 27.62 -33.34
CA GLY A 820 -4.58 28.38 -34.44
C GLY A 820 -6.10 28.25 -34.59
N ASP A 821 -6.61 27.11 -35.03
CA ASP A 821 -8.00 27.02 -35.57
C ASP A 821 -9.07 26.74 -34.50
N LEU A 822 -8.63 26.32 -33.32
CA LEU A 822 -9.49 25.63 -32.35
C LEU A 822 -9.59 26.32 -30.99
N ILE A 823 -8.90 27.46 -30.84
CA ILE A 823 -9.18 28.44 -29.79
C ILE A 823 -10.69 28.73 -29.75
N VAL A 824 -11.40 28.69 -30.87
CA VAL A 824 -12.87 28.90 -30.94
C VAL A 824 -13.70 27.77 -30.30
N LEU A 825 -13.28 26.49 -30.35
CA LEU A 825 -14.01 25.39 -29.68
C LEU A 825 -13.56 25.22 -28.23
N SER A 826 -12.30 25.51 -27.88
CA SER A 826 -11.91 25.67 -26.46
C SER A 826 -12.55 26.92 -25.83
N TYR A 827 -12.88 27.94 -26.64
CA TYR A 827 -13.70 29.09 -26.23
C TYR A 827 -15.14 28.67 -25.88
N ARG A 828 -15.71 27.66 -26.53
CA ARG A 828 -17.01 27.09 -26.13
C ARG A 828 -16.91 26.36 -24.78
N SER A 829 -15.84 25.61 -24.52
CA SER A 829 -15.59 25.03 -23.20
C SER A 829 -15.16 26.05 -22.14
N LEU A 830 -14.86 27.31 -22.49
CA LEU A 830 -14.72 28.45 -21.57
C LEU A 830 -16.03 29.26 -21.39
N LEU A 831 -16.86 29.38 -22.43
CA LEU A 831 -18.14 30.09 -22.43
C LEU A 831 -19.30 29.25 -21.86
N LEU A 832 -19.26 27.92 -21.95
CA LEU A 832 -20.19 27.02 -21.26
C LEU A 832 -20.10 27.16 -19.72
N PHE A 833 -19.01 27.75 -19.20
CA PHE A 833 -18.91 28.14 -17.78
C PHE A 833 -19.46 29.55 -17.48
N ARG A 834 -19.70 30.40 -18.49
CA ARG A 834 -20.23 31.76 -18.28
C ARG A 834 -21.75 31.81 -18.14
N HIS A 835 -22.51 30.83 -18.65
CA HIS A 835 -23.97 30.95 -18.68
C HIS A 835 -24.71 30.61 -17.37
N ARG A 836 -24.02 30.14 -16.31
CA ARG A 836 -24.65 29.87 -14.99
C ARG A 836 -24.11 30.68 -13.80
N GLU A 837 -22.98 31.37 -13.92
CA GLU A 837 -22.32 31.99 -12.74
C GLU A 837 -22.27 33.53 -12.71
N PHE A 838 -22.85 34.23 -13.69
CA PHE A 838 -22.86 35.71 -13.73
C PHE A 838 -24.26 36.36 -13.80
N LYS A 839 -25.30 35.72 -13.23
CA LYS A 839 -26.63 36.32 -13.05
C LYS A 839 -26.98 36.72 -11.61
N LEU A 840 -26.00 36.76 -10.70
CA LEU A 840 -26.18 37.24 -9.33
C LEU A 840 -25.04 38.17 -8.92
N SER A 841 -24.92 39.29 -9.63
CA SER A 841 -24.26 40.50 -9.12
C SER A 841 -24.67 41.71 -9.94
N HIS A 842 -25.98 41.96 -10.05
CA HIS A 842 -26.58 43.29 -10.10
C HIS A 842 -27.81 43.24 -9.21
#